data_AF-A0A442WFK9-F1
#
_entry.id   AF-A0A442WFK9-F1
#
_cell.length_a   1.000
_cell.length_b   1.000
_cell.length_c   1.000
_cell.angle_alpha   90.00
_cell.angle_beta   90.00
_cell.angle_gamma   90.00
#
_symmetry.space_group_name_H-M   'P 1'
#
loop_
_entity.id
_entity.type
_entity.pdbx_description
1 polymer ?
#
loop_
_entity_poly.entity_id
_entity_poly.type
_entity_poly.pdbx_seq_one_letter_code
_entity_poly.pdbx_strand_id
1 'polypeptide(L)'
;MGGLNNALQNYGAVAARSDRDPDSEANRQFADSIAGMSLEDAMKKYPEAKNRIQKDGVLSLVGSKAAYEFRQFITEQYNNGGFDQNSGDFNSWVEGHRKEYAARLQDPAMQAAFFRGTENWTQHFGEQDLKRRLENTMAERDTAVVDEFRMIAEDGISGGKSGEEIADLIIKQSSANRTFRGLDGKSQNETLFRLAEEYALKGQPELVKALLNNKRGGIGPLLEVSGYTDRGLGLISRAETEQQQAQNATSFNVRAKLDEDAMYGRLTEEQIVKVKETKGNEWLTDAMAAQYLESSKRNKAQLLAGQAREEEKRRLAFQSTGQRTQAFANAYAELETLGGAQRLKDVEYMGPDGNMRTLTAKDQQDEVVKRKLSQFNELEEKLVAGNVDPKQAKEEVLKRRIAWFDGNGIVDEELQKKFNSLHVQGSISRMLEKGEVSKYLAGIAEDYRQLEDINPAYADRMVSDGKAAEFLQNYAVARNDLMGPEDAMIYAAQQSNRTPTQRALGKLTPDDLQDQTKRVLDSLDLDAGPSRDNEAWVQDQLNNYTARGLSKEEATKRVTDKLLNHSFELNGKIVIDEDGLPKDAPELFQRALKDAFEVFGKAEGIPDESDLYIDKFASGQWIIMSKTKAGPLNFGSRIGLNDLAQKRSQMEREQRAQHEAMRSADAAKRRAARDALQKDLDAERQNVEAWESRAAKSGSGYRQGIAKRLRKRYEDKVRAIEDVPKQDAKRKARQAEIEQRTREIQQGKRKGFLEQEGIILPPLAPKYD
;
A
#
# COMPACT_ATOMS: atom_id res chain seq x y z
N MET A 1 -57.20 31.04 23.90
CA MET A 1 -56.30 31.87 23.07
C MET A 1 -57.06 32.47 21.88
N GLY A 2 -57.83 33.54 22.11
CA GLY A 2 -58.60 34.25 21.06
C GLY A 2 -58.50 35.78 21.12
N GLY A 3 -57.68 36.34 22.02
CA GLY A 3 -57.53 37.79 22.22
C GLY A 3 -56.24 38.41 21.66
N LEU A 4 -55.24 37.61 21.30
CA LEU A 4 -53.94 38.09 20.80
C LEU A 4 -54.00 38.59 19.33
N ASN A 5 -55.01 38.18 18.56
CA ASN A 5 -55.10 38.52 17.14
C ASN A 5 -55.66 39.93 16.88
N ASN A 6 -56.54 40.45 17.74
CA ASN A 6 -57.09 41.80 17.60
C ASN A 6 -56.11 42.91 18.03
N ALA A 7 -55.22 42.63 19.00
CA ALA A 7 -54.20 43.59 19.43
C ALA A 7 -53.14 43.83 18.33
N LEU A 8 -52.72 42.78 17.63
CA LEU A 8 -51.78 42.85 16.51
C LEU A 8 -52.39 43.54 15.27
N GLN A 9 -53.68 43.31 15.00
CA GLN A 9 -54.38 43.97 13.89
C GLN A 9 -54.63 45.46 14.14
N ASN A 10 -54.92 45.86 15.39
CA ASN A 10 -55.05 47.27 15.76
C ASN A 10 -53.69 48.01 15.74
N TYR A 11 -52.59 47.34 16.08
CA TYR A 11 -51.24 47.93 15.97
C TYR A 11 -50.85 48.20 14.51
N GLY A 12 -51.15 47.25 13.61
CA GLY A 12 -50.93 47.42 12.16
C GLY A 12 -51.79 48.53 11.54
N ALA A 13 -53.02 48.72 12.00
CA ALA A 13 -53.93 49.76 11.49
C ALA A 13 -53.57 51.19 11.97
N VAL A 14 -52.95 51.31 13.15
CA VAL A 14 -52.44 52.60 13.68
C VAL A 14 -51.12 52.99 12.99
N ALA A 15 -50.23 52.03 12.75
CA ALA A 15 -48.98 52.26 12.00
C ALA A 15 -49.27 52.67 10.53
N ALA A 16 -50.23 52.02 9.88
CA ALA A 16 -50.60 52.34 8.49
C ALA A 16 -51.33 53.69 8.30
N ARG A 17 -51.86 54.29 9.39
CA ARG A 17 -52.42 55.66 9.38
C ARG A 17 -51.36 56.74 9.64
N SER A 18 -50.31 56.40 10.38
CA SER A 18 -49.13 57.26 10.61
C SER A 18 -48.36 57.56 9.32
N ASP A 19 -48.36 56.63 8.37
CA ASP A 19 -47.50 56.67 7.18
C ASP A 19 -48.21 57.21 5.92
N ARG A 20 -49.44 57.74 6.05
CA ARG A 20 -50.26 58.23 4.92
C ARG A 20 -50.66 59.70 5.00
N ASP A 21 -50.13 60.46 5.96
CA ASP A 21 -50.35 61.90 6.03
C ASP A 21 -49.05 62.64 5.67
N PRO A 22 -48.95 63.29 4.49
CA PRO A 22 -47.75 63.99 4.04
C PRO A 22 -47.27 65.09 5.00
N ASP A 23 -48.18 65.66 5.80
CA ASP A 23 -47.84 66.65 6.84
C ASP A 23 -47.32 66.00 8.13
N SER A 24 -47.50 64.69 8.32
CA SER A 24 -46.89 63.92 9.42
C SER A 24 -45.40 63.68 9.19
N GLU A 25 -44.95 63.51 7.95
CA GLU A 25 -43.52 63.44 7.64
C GLU A 25 -42.84 64.79 7.82
N ALA A 26 -43.45 65.90 7.40
CA ALA A 26 -42.90 67.24 7.62
C ALA A 26 -42.81 67.59 9.12
N ASN A 27 -43.83 67.23 9.92
CA ASN A 27 -43.81 67.42 11.37
C ASN A 27 -42.85 66.45 12.08
N ARG A 28 -42.70 65.20 11.60
CA ARG A 28 -41.65 64.27 12.07
C ARG A 28 -40.26 64.80 11.74
N GLN A 29 -40.02 65.22 10.51
CA GLN A 29 -38.74 65.78 10.08
C GLN A 29 -38.41 67.07 10.83
N PHE A 30 -39.40 67.90 11.14
CA PHE A 30 -39.22 69.07 12.00
C PHE A 30 -38.89 68.68 13.44
N ALA A 31 -39.64 67.75 14.04
CA ALA A 31 -39.37 67.22 15.37
C ALA A 31 -37.98 66.54 15.45
N ASP A 32 -37.61 65.75 14.46
CA ASP A 32 -36.31 65.08 14.30
C ASP A 32 -35.18 66.09 14.08
N SER A 33 -35.44 67.17 13.34
CA SER A 33 -34.47 68.25 13.14
C SER A 33 -34.15 69.01 14.44
N ILE A 34 -35.04 68.97 15.43
CA ILE A 34 -34.82 69.52 16.77
C ILE A 34 -34.33 68.41 17.74
N ALA A 35 -34.63 67.14 17.45
CA ALA A 35 -34.39 65.99 18.32
C ALA A 35 -32.91 65.74 18.68
N GLY A 36 -31.96 66.38 18.00
CA GLY A 36 -30.51 66.30 18.29
C GLY A 36 -29.86 67.59 18.81
N MET A 37 -30.62 68.66 19.06
CA MET A 37 -30.07 69.96 19.48
C MET A 37 -30.22 70.22 20.97
N SER A 38 -29.26 70.97 21.53
CA SER A 38 -29.43 71.57 22.86
C SER A 38 -30.49 72.69 22.80
N LEU A 39 -31.07 73.05 23.95
CA LEU A 39 -32.07 74.11 24.05
C LEU A 39 -31.55 75.46 23.51
N GLU A 40 -30.30 75.80 23.83
CA GLU A 40 -29.64 77.01 23.32
C GLU A 40 -29.45 76.96 21.80
N ASP A 41 -29.07 75.80 21.26
CA ASP A 41 -28.86 75.62 19.82
C ASP A 41 -30.18 75.63 19.04
N ALA A 42 -31.26 75.08 19.61
CA ALA A 42 -32.59 75.14 19.01
C ALA A 42 -33.13 76.59 18.94
N MET A 43 -32.90 77.40 19.99
CA MET A 43 -33.29 78.82 20.01
C MET A 43 -32.42 79.69 19.08
N LYS A 44 -31.16 79.29 18.86
CA LYS A 44 -30.19 79.99 18.00
C LYS A 44 -30.36 79.64 16.52
N LYS A 45 -30.79 78.41 16.20
CA LYS A 45 -31.00 77.91 14.83
C LYS A 45 -32.32 78.34 14.20
N TYR A 46 -33.33 78.67 15.01
CA TYR A 46 -34.63 79.17 14.54
C TYR A 46 -34.96 80.56 15.12
N PRO A 47 -34.17 81.62 14.80
CA PRO A 47 -34.42 82.97 15.29
C PRO A 47 -35.69 83.61 14.71
N GLU A 48 -36.33 82.95 13.74
CA GLU A 48 -37.60 83.33 13.13
C GLU A 48 -38.84 82.77 13.86
N ALA A 49 -38.66 82.10 15.01
CA ALA A 49 -39.73 81.79 15.97
C ALA A 49 -40.27 83.05 16.71
N LYS A 50 -40.45 84.16 15.98
CA LYS A 50 -41.01 85.43 16.46
C LYS A 50 -42.54 85.43 16.51
N ASN A 51 -43.21 84.39 16.00
CA ASN A 51 -44.65 84.17 16.13
C ASN A 51 -44.94 83.32 17.39
N ARG A 52 -45.84 83.80 18.26
CA ARG A 52 -46.18 83.17 19.56
C ARG A 52 -46.55 81.69 19.44
N ILE A 53 -47.31 81.31 18.40
CA ILE A 53 -47.76 79.93 18.20
C ILE A 53 -46.58 78.98 17.94
N GLN A 54 -45.60 79.41 17.14
CA GLN A 54 -44.42 78.60 16.82
C GLN A 54 -43.46 78.52 18.01
N LYS A 55 -43.35 79.60 18.80
CA LYS A 55 -42.61 79.60 20.06
C LYS A 55 -43.23 78.62 21.06
N ASP A 56 -44.54 78.67 21.28
CA ASP A 56 -45.26 77.74 22.17
C ASP A 56 -45.13 76.27 21.69
N GLY A 57 -45.09 76.05 20.38
CA GLY A 57 -44.81 74.74 19.78
C GLY A 57 -43.42 74.20 20.13
N VAL A 58 -42.37 75.01 19.96
CA VAL A 58 -41.00 74.63 20.33
C VAL A 58 -40.85 74.40 21.84
N LEU A 59 -41.46 75.27 22.66
CA LEU A 59 -41.48 75.11 24.13
C LEU A 59 -42.21 73.84 24.55
N SER A 60 -43.33 73.49 23.90
CA SER A 60 -44.06 72.25 24.16
C SER A 60 -43.26 71.01 23.77
N LEU A 61 -42.48 71.07 22.69
CA LEU A 61 -41.58 69.98 22.28
C LEU A 61 -40.46 69.75 23.31
N VAL A 62 -39.86 70.83 23.82
CA VAL A 62 -38.85 70.74 24.89
C VAL A 62 -39.43 70.11 26.15
N GLY A 63 -40.62 70.55 26.59
CA GLY A 63 -41.31 69.94 27.74
C GLY A 63 -41.65 68.47 27.52
N SER A 64 -42.03 68.09 26.29
CA SER A 64 -42.30 66.70 25.92
C SER A 64 -41.04 65.82 25.91
N LYS A 65 -39.90 66.37 25.47
CA LYS A 65 -38.59 65.68 25.56
C LYS A 65 -38.19 65.43 27.00
N ALA A 66 -38.31 66.45 27.86
CA ALA A 66 -38.05 66.30 29.29
C ALA A 66 -38.96 65.22 29.93
N ALA A 67 -40.21 65.10 29.48
CA ALA A 67 -41.11 64.04 29.94
C ALA A 67 -40.61 62.66 29.51
N TYR A 68 -40.12 62.53 28.28
CA TYR A 68 -39.54 61.28 27.80
C TYR A 68 -38.27 60.87 28.57
N GLU A 69 -37.34 61.81 28.77
CA GLU A 69 -36.11 61.60 29.57
C GLU A 69 -36.44 61.22 31.01
N PHE A 70 -37.42 61.90 31.61
CA PHE A 70 -37.92 61.55 32.95
C PHE A 70 -38.46 60.12 33.00
N ARG A 71 -39.33 59.73 32.06
CA ARG A 71 -39.88 58.36 32.02
C ARG A 71 -38.77 57.31 31.88
N GLN A 72 -37.77 57.57 31.04
CA GLN A 72 -36.61 56.69 30.90
C GLN A 72 -35.83 56.59 32.20
N PHE A 73 -35.49 57.73 32.81
CA PHE A 73 -34.78 57.79 34.08
C PHE A 73 -35.51 57.04 35.20
N ILE A 74 -36.82 57.28 35.37
CA ILE A 74 -37.61 56.59 36.39
C ILE A 74 -37.68 55.09 36.12
N THR A 75 -37.89 54.68 34.86
CA THR A 75 -37.89 53.25 34.49
C THR A 75 -36.54 52.60 34.77
N GLU A 76 -35.45 53.29 34.47
CA GLU A 76 -34.09 52.81 34.72
C GLU A 76 -33.79 52.71 36.21
N GLN A 77 -34.07 53.75 36.99
CA GLN A 77 -33.89 53.74 38.44
C GLN A 77 -34.76 52.68 39.10
N TYR A 78 -35.99 52.50 38.62
CA TYR A 78 -36.88 51.47 39.13
C TYR A 78 -36.28 50.07 38.88
N ASN A 79 -35.79 49.78 37.68
CA ASN A 79 -35.25 48.46 37.35
C ASN A 79 -33.84 48.18 37.91
N ASN A 80 -33.00 49.22 38.05
CA ASN A 80 -31.59 49.09 38.40
C ASN A 80 -31.29 49.34 39.89
N GLY A 81 -32.30 49.27 40.77
CA GLY A 81 -32.14 49.32 42.22
C GLY A 81 -32.19 50.71 42.86
N GLY A 82 -32.54 51.75 42.11
CA GLY A 82 -32.78 53.11 42.62
C GLY A 82 -34.13 53.28 43.35
N PHE A 83 -35.03 52.30 43.29
CA PHE A 83 -36.29 52.24 44.02
C PHE A 83 -36.46 50.89 44.71
N ASP A 84 -36.92 50.90 45.98
CA ASP A 84 -37.30 49.68 46.67
C ASP A 84 -38.66 49.17 46.16
N GLN A 85 -38.56 48.21 45.24
CA GLN A 85 -39.70 47.55 44.60
C GLN A 85 -40.56 46.71 45.55
N ASN A 86 -40.08 46.36 46.75
CA ASN A 86 -40.81 45.52 47.69
C ASN A 86 -41.61 46.36 48.68
N SER A 87 -41.01 47.42 49.23
CA SER A 87 -41.61 48.19 50.33
C SER A 87 -41.80 49.70 50.05
N GLY A 88 -41.23 50.25 48.98
CA GLY A 88 -41.27 51.70 48.70
C GLY A 88 -42.65 52.21 48.23
N ASP A 89 -42.95 53.49 48.47
CA ASP A 89 -44.12 54.18 47.90
C ASP A 89 -43.78 54.80 46.53
N PHE A 90 -44.22 54.12 45.46
CA PHE A 90 -43.91 54.51 44.09
C PHE A 90 -44.43 55.90 43.74
N ASN A 91 -45.67 56.22 44.13
CA ASN A 91 -46.32 57.47 43.74
C ASN A 91 -45.60 58.67 44.35
N SER A 92 -45.25 58.59 45.64
CA SER A 92 -44.48 59.63 46.32
C SER A 92 -43.06 59.79 45.75
N TRP A 93 -42.39 58.67 45.44
CA TRP A 93 -41.03 58.67 44.88
C TRP A 93 -40.97 59.28 43.47
N VAL A 94 -41.88 58.91 42.58
CA VAL A 94 -41.95 59.43 41.21
C VAL A 94 -42.38 60.90 41.20
N GLU A 95 -43.35 61.28 42.03
CA GLU A 95 -43.82 62.67 42.09
C GLU A 95 -42.73 63.63 42.63
N GLY A 96 -41.85 63.15 43.52
CA GLY A 96 -40.65 63.88 43.95
C GLY A 96 -39.73 64.21 42.78
N HIS A 97 -39.32 63.20 42.01
CA HIS A 97 -38.46 63.38 40.84
C HIS A 97 -39.14 64.19 39.73
N ARG A 98 -40.46 64.05 39.58
CA ARG A 98 -41.24 64.79 38.58
C ARG A 98 -41.18 66.28 38.86
N LYS A 99 -41.29 66.69 40.13
CA LYS A 99 -41.14 68.09 40.55
C LYS A 99 -39.71 68.61 40.33
N GLU A 100 -38.68 67.80 40.58
CA GLU A 100 -37.28 68.18 40.31
C GLU A 100 -37.02 68.43 38.83
N TYR A 101 -37.53 67.56 37.95
CA TYR A 101 -37.43 67.74 36.50
C TYR A 101 -38.19 68.97 36.01
N ALA A 102 -39.41 69.18 36.51
CA ALA A 102 -40.21 70.35 36.17
C ALA A 102 -39.52 71.67 36.57
N ALA A 103 -38.87 71.72 37.74
CA ALA A 103 -38.18 72.91 38.24
C ALA A 103 -36.98 73.33 37.37
N ARG A 104 -36.37 72.40 36.61
CA ARG A 104 -35.27 72.70 35.67
C ARG A 104 -35.76 73.33 34.37
N LEU A 105 -37.05 73.27 34.07
CA LEU A 105 -37.65 73.87 32.88
C LEU A 105 -37.97 75.35 33.15
N GLN A 106 -37.36 76.24 32.38
CA GLN A 106 -37.39 77.69 32.63
C GLN A 106 -38.73 78.37 32.27
N ASP A 107 -39.56 77.74 31.44
CA ASP A 107 -40.80 78.33 30.92
C ASP A 107 -42.07 77.56 31.36
N PRO A 108 -43.14 78.24 31.80
CA PRO A 108 -44.40 77.58 32.18
C PRO A 108 -45.03 76.71 31.09
N ALA A 109 -44.87 77.04 29.81
CA ALA A 109 -45.40 76.23 28.71
C ALA A 109 -44.66 74.89 28.58
N MET A 110 -43.34 74.89 28.82
CA MET A 110 -42.53 73.66 28.88
C MET A 110 -42.97 72.80 30.07
N GLN A 111 -43.15 73.41 31.26
CA GLN A 111 -43.60 72.70 32.45
C GLN A 111 -44.98 72.08 32.24
N ALA A 112 -45.93 72.81 31.64
CA ALA A 112 -47.27 72.29 31.35
C ALA A 112 -47.25 71.13 30.34
N ALA A 113 -46.38 71.18 29.33
CA ALA A 113 -46.17 70.07 28.40
C ALA A 113 -45.51 68.85 29.09
N PHE A 114 -44.54 69.09 29.98
CA PHE A 114 -43.89 68.06 30.79
C PHE A 114 -44.88 67.36 31.73
N PHE A 115 -45.69 68.11 32.48
CA PHE A 115 -46.68 67.54 33.39
C PHE A 115 -47.74 66.72 32.63
N ARG A 116 -48.29 67.25 31.54
CA ARG A 116 -49.21 66.48 30.66
C ARG A 116 -48.55 65.23 30.09
N GLY A 117 -47.29 65.34 29.70
CA GLY A 117 -46.49 64.23 29.19
C GLY A 117 -46.14 63.18 30.25
N THR A 118 -46.27 63.45 31.55
CA THR A 118 -45.88 62.49 32.60
C THR A 118 -47.06 61.93 33.39
N GLU A 119 -48.18 62.63 33.44
CA GLU A 119 -49.32 62.32 34.32
C GLU A 119 -49.91 60.92 34.12
N ASN A 120 -50.42 60.63 32.93
CA ASN A 120 -51.03 59.33 32.62
C ASN A 120 -50.03 58.18 32.74
N TRP A 121 -48.75 58.44 32.44
CA TRP A 121 -47.70 57.43 32.52
C TRP A 121 -47.41 57.07 33.98
N THR A 122 -47.27 58.07 34.86
CA THR A 122 -47.02 57.85 36.29
C THR A 122 -48.14 57.04 36.93
N GLN A 123 -49.41 57.37 36.63
CA GLN A 123 -50.55 56.61 37.15
C GLN A 123 -50.54 55.15 36.65
N HIS A 124 -50.36 54.94 35.35
CA HIS A 124 -50.37 53.60 34.78
C HIS A 124 -49.20 52.73 35.29
N PHE A 125 -48.01 53.31 35.41
CA PHE A 125 -46.85 52.60 35.93
C PHE A 125 -47.02 52.26 37.43
N GLY A 126 -47.62 53.16 38.21
CA GLY A 126 -47.94 52.89 39.62
C GLY A 126 -48.94 51.75 39.82
N GLU A 127 -49.97 51.65 38.96
CA GLU A 127 -50.90 50.52 38.96
C GLU A 127 -50.21 49.19 38.61
N GLN A 128 -49.24 49.21 37.69
CA GLN A 128 -48.45 48.04 37.34
C GLN A 128 -47.55 47.56 38.48
N ASP A 129 -46.88 48.46 39.21
CA ASP A 129 -46.09 48.09 40.40
C ASP A 129 -46.97 47.43 41.46
N LEU A 130 -48.13 48.02 41.78
CA LEU A 130 -49.07 47.45 42.75
C LEU A 130 -49.52 46.05 42.36
N LYS A 131 -49.89 45.84 41.09
CA LYS A 131 -50.30 44.53 40.59
C LYS A 131 -49.17 43.50 40.72
N ARG A 132 -47.95 43.89 40.34
CA ARG A 132 -46.77 43.01 40.42
C ARG A 132 -46.43 42.63 41.86
N ARG A 133 -46.53 43.56 42.83
CA ARG A 133 -46.32 43.26 44.25
C ARG A 133 -47.34 42.26 44.79
N LEU A 134 -48.61 42.42 44.41
CA LEU A 134 -49.67 41.48 44.78
C LEU A 134 -49.37 40.09 44.20
N GLU A 135 -48.98 40.00 42.93
CA GLU A 135 -48.62 38.73 42.27
C GLU A 135 -47.40 38.06 42.92
N ASN A 136 -46.33 38.81 43.21
CA ASN A 136 -45.13 38.29 43.88
C ASN A 136 -45.45 37.77 45.30
N THR A 137 -46.24 38.52 46.07
CA THR A 137 -46.65 38.11 47.43
C THR A 137 -47.47 36.81 47.40
N MET A 138 -48.35 36.66 46.40
CA MET A 138 -49.11 35.42 46.22
C MET A 138 -48.21 34.26 45.79
N ALA A 139 -47.25 34.48 44.89
CA ALA A 139 -46.32 33.44 44.43
C ALA A 139 -45.36 32.94 45.53
N GLU A 140 -44.82 33.83 46.36
CA GLU A 140 -43.97 33.46 47.51
C GLU A 140 -44.74 32.62 48.54
N ARG A 141 -46.00 33.00 48.81
CA ARG A 141 -46.88 32.24 49.70
C ARG A 141 -47.13 30.83 49.15
N ASP A 142 -47.44 30.70 47.87
CA ASP A 142 -47.82 29.42 47.27
C ASP A 142 -46.61 28.48 47.15
N THR A 143 -45.40 29.02 46.97
CA THR A 143 -44.14 28.24 46.89
C THR A 143 -43.77 27.58 48.21
N ALA A 144 -43.87 28.32 49.33
CA ALA A 144 -43.54 27.79 50.66
C ALA A 144 -44.42 26.59 51.07
N VAL A 145 -45.68 26.55 50.61
CA VAL A 145 -46.62 25.44 50.89
C VAL A 145 -46.28 24.20 50.06
N VAL A 146 -45.92 24.37 48.79
CA VAL A 146 -45.50 23.25 47.93
C VAL A 146 -44.22 22.61 48.46
N ASP A 147 -43.26 23.40 48.94
CA ASP A 147 -41.98 22.90 49.47
C ASP A 147 -42.19 22.04 50.73
N GLU A 148 -43.10 22.43 51.62
CA GLU A 148 -43.45 21.63 52.80
C GLU A 148 -44.06 20.27 52.40
N PHE A 149 -44.98 20.25 51.42
CA PHE A 149 -45.53 18.99 50.91
C PHE A 149 -44.49 18.15 50.16
N ARG A 150 -43.54 18.79 49.47
CA ARG A 150 -42.42 18.10 48.83
C ARG A 150 -41.57 17.38 49.87
N MET A 151 -41.23 18.04 50.98
CA MET A 151 -40.45 17.41 52.06
C MET A 151 -41.15 16.17 52.62
N ILE A 152 -42.47 16.23 52.86
CA ILE A 152 -43.24 15.07 53.34
C ILE A 152 -43.18 13.90 52.34
N ALA A 153 -43.29 14.20 51.04
CA ALA A 153 -43.19 13.19 50.00
C ALA A 153 -41.78 12.58 49.90
N GLU A 154 -40.72 13.39 49.94
CA GLU A 154 -39.33 12.92 49.86
C GLU A 154 -38.93 12.08 51.08
N ASP A 155 -39.31 12.51 52.28
CA ASP A 155 -39.08 11.74 53.52
C ASP A 155 -39.86 10.43 53.52
N GLY A 156 -41.10 10.45 53.00
CA GLY A 156 -41.94 9.26 52.87
C GLY A 156 -41.37 8.24 51.89
N ILE A 157 -40.93 8.69 50.72
CA ILE A 157 -40.29 7.83 49.70
C ILE A 157 -38.99 7.24 50.25
N SER A 158 -38.14 8.07 50.87
CA SER A 158 -36.86 7.64 51.45
C SER A 158 -37.06 6.66 52.60
N GLY A 159 -38.13 6.83 53.39
CA GLY A 159 -38.54 5.92 54.45
C GLY A 159 -39.27 4.66 53.98
N GLY A 160 -39.47 4.46 52.68
CA GLY A 160 -40.11 3.27 52.11
C GLY A 160 -41.64 3.19 52.34
N LYS A 161 -42.30 4.31 52.60
CA LYS A 161 -43.77 4.36 52.77
C LYS A 161 -44.48 4.17 51.43
N SER A 162 -45.69 3.64 51.47
CA SER A 162 -46.55 3.52 50.29
C SER A 162 -47.05 4.89 49.81
N GLY A 163 -47.39 5.00 48.52
CA GLY A 163 -47.92 6.25 47.95
C GLY A 163 -49.19 6.75 48.66
N GLU A 164 -50.04 5.84 49.14
CA GLU A 164 -51.24 6.15 49.91
C GLU A 164 -50.92 6.77 51.27
N GLU A 165 -49.98 6.19 52.02
CA GLU A 165 -49.55 6.71 53.32
C GLU A 165 -48.93 8.11 53.21
N ILE A 166 -48.18 8.35 52.14
CA ILE A 166 -47.56 9.66 51.87
C ILE A 166 -48.64 10.69 51.52
N ALA A 167 -49.57 10.35 50.61
CA ALA A 167 -50.67 11.24 50.23
C ALA A 167 -51.56 11.60 51.43
N ASP A 168 -51.84 10.64 52.32
CA ASP A 168 -52.58 10.86 53.56
C ASP A 168 -51.88 11.86 54.49
N LEU A 169 -50.55 11.79 54.62
CA LEU A 169 -49.79 12.74 55.43
C LEU A 169 -49.85 14.16 54.86
N ILE A 170 -49.71 14.28 53.53
CA ILE A 170 -49.81 15.57 52.82
C ILE A 170 -51.20 16.17 52.99
N ILE A 171 -52.25 15.35 52.91
CA ILE A 171 -53.64 15.80 53.05
C ILE A 171 -53.98 16.14 54.50
N LYS A 172 -53.50 15.38 55.48
CA LYS A 172 -53.62 15.72 56.90
C LYS A 172 -52.94 17.05 57.22
N GLN A 173 -51.74 17.28 56.69
CA GLN A 173 -51.04 18.56 56.84
C GLN A 173 -51.84 19.68 56.14
N SER A 174 -52.29 19.46 54.91
CA SER A 174 -53.15 20.40 54.15
C SER A 174 -54.45 20.76 54.86
N SER A 175 -55.07 19.83 55.60
CA SER A 175 -56.34 20.05 56.30
C SER A 175 -56.19 20.57 57.74
N ALA A 176 -55.11 20.24 58.45
CA ALA A 176 -54.73 20.90 59.72
C ALA A 176 -54.43 22.39 59.51
N ASN A 177 -53.98 22.71 58.30
CA ASN A 177 -53.73 24.05 57.81
C ASN A 177 -54.99 24.81 57.38
N ARG A 178 -56.18 24.54 57.94
CA ARG A 178 -57.41 25.28 57.58
C ARG A 178 -57.37 26.77 57.97
N THR A 179 -56.36 27.20 58.73
CA THR A 179 -55.94 28.59 59.00
C THR A 179 -54.67 29.01 58.23
N PHE A 180 -54.21 28.26 57.22
CA PHE A 180 -53.13 28.65 56.31
C PHE A 180 -53.58 29.81 55.41
N ARG A 181 -53.12 31.01 55.77
CA ARG A 181 -52.87 32.17 54.88
C ARG A 181 -53.86 32.36 53.71
N GLY A 182 -55.18 32.32 53.96
CA GLY A 182 -56.22 32.79 53.02
C GLY A 182 -56.24 32.16 51.62
N LEU A 183 -55.77 30.92 51.45
CA LEU A 183 -55.87 30.19 50.18
C LEU A 183 -57.31 29.72 49.96
N ASP A 184 -57.87 29.96 48.78
CA ASP A 184 -59.18 29.43 48.39
C ASP A 184 -59.09 27.95 47.97
N GLY A 185 -60.23 27.25 47.97
CA GLY A 185 -60.26 25.81 47.65
C GLY A 185 -59.75 25.48 46.23
N LYS A 186 -59.80 26.45 45.31
CA LYS A 186 -59.23 26.31 43.97
C LYS A 186 -57.70 26.27 44.01
N SER A 187 -57.06 27.12 44.81
CA SER A 187 -55.60 27.14 44.95
C SER A 187 -55.09 25.86 45.61
N GLN A 188 -55.79 25.32 46.62
CA GLN A 188 -55.44 24.02 47.23
C GLN A 188 -55.45 22.85 46.23
N ASN A 189 -56.43 22.83 45.32
CA ASN A 189 -56.50 21.85 44.24
C ASN A 189 -55.29 21.97 43.29
N GLU A 190 -54.91 23.19 42.92
CA GLU A 190 -53.80 23.44 42.00
C GLU A 190 -52.44 23.08 42.65
N THR A 191 -52.25 23.36 43.95
CA THR A 191 -51.05 22.95 44.70
C THR A 191 -50.86 21.44 44.70
N LEU A 192 -51.91 20.67 45.00
CA LEU A 192 -51.86 19.21 44.98
C LEU A 192 -51.65 18.66 43.56
N PHE A 193 -52.26 19.30 42.56
CA PHE A 193 -52.08 18.93 41.16
C PHE A 193 -50.64 19.16 40.68
N ARG A 194 -50.04 20.30 41.03
CA ARG A 194 -48.63 20.62 40.72
C ARG A 194 -47.67 19.65 41.39
N LEU A 195 -47.96 19.23 42.63
CA LEU A 195 -47.18 18.21 43.31
C LEU A 195 -47.27 16.86 42.59
N ALA A 196 -48.48 16.45 42.18
CA ALA A 196 -48.68 15.24 41.37
C ALA A 196 -47.95 15.32 40.02
N GLU A 197 -47.90 16.50 39.38
CA GLU A 197 -47.15 16.71 38.14
C GLU A 197 -45.63 16.54 38.35
N GLU A 198 -45.08 17.10 39.42
CA GLU A 198 -43.66 16.93 39.77
C GLU A 198 -43.30 15.45 39.99
N TYR A 199 -44.13 14.71 40.73
CA TYR A 199 -43.88 13.30 40.99
C TYR A 199 -44.19 12.37 39.80
N ALA A 200 -45.01 12.83 38.86
CA ALA A 200 -45.17 12.15 37.58
C ALA A 200 -43.90 12.22 36.74
N LEU A 201 -43.19 13.35 36.74
CA LEU A 201 -41.87 13.48 36.10
C LEU A 201 -40.82 12.62 36.78
N LYS A 202 -40.92 12.41 38.10
CA LYS A 202 -40.02 11.54 38.88
C LYS A 202 -40.35 10.04 38.74
N GLY A 203 -41.33 9.65 37.91
CA GLY A 203 -41.68 8.25 37.68
C GLY A 203 -42.30 7.54 38.89
N GLN A 204 -43.11 8.26 39.69
CA GLN A 204 -43.74 7.74 40.91
C GLN A 204 -45.26 7.53 40.74
N PRO A 205 -45.71 6.56 39.92
CA PRO A 205 -47.13 6.43 39.57
C PRO A 205 -48.05 6.14 40.75
N GLU A 206 -47.59 5.37 41.74
CA GLU A 206 -48.39 5.04 42.93
C GLU A 206 -48.65 6.27 43.81
N LEU A 207 -47.65 7.14 43.99
CA LEU A 207 -47.82 8.39 44.72
C LEU A 207 -48.71 9.38 43.95
N VAL A 208 -48.55 9.47 42.63
CA VAL A 208 -49.38 10.34 41.77
C VAL A 208 -50.84 9.89 41.79
N LYS A 209 -51.10 8.57 41.63
CA LYS A 209 -52.44 7.99 41.77
C LYS A 209 -53.03 8.30 43.13
N ALA A 210 -52.25 8.12 44.21
CA ALA A 210 -52.71 8.38 45.56
C ALA A 210 -53.06 9.86 45.78
N LEU A 211 -52.19 10.80 45.39
CA LEU A 211 -52.44 12.25 45.53
C LEU A 211 -53.71 12.71 44.78
N LEU A 212 -53.98 12.12 43.61
CA LEU A 212 -55.12 12.49 42.77
C LEU A 212 -56.43 11.81 43.21
N ASN A 213 -56.38 10.60 43.79
CA ASN A 213 -57.55 9.80 44.18
C ASN A 213 -57.96 9.89 45.65
N ASN A 214 -57.17 10.54 46.50
CA ASN A 214 -57.43 10.56 47.94
C ASN A 214 -58.64 11.45 48.34
N LYS A 215 -59.36 11.05 49.41
CA LYS A 215 -60.55 11.74 49.94
C LYS A 215 -60.17 12.81 50.98
N ARG A 216 -60.55 14.06 50.73
CA ARG A 216 -60.06 15.22 51.48
C ARG A 216 -61.12 15.77 52.44
N GLY A 217 -61.31 15.11 53.59
CA GLY A 217 -62.07 15.65 54.72
C GLY A 217 -63.49 16.16 54.39
N GLY A 218 -64.20 15.48 53.48
CA GLY A 218 -65.53 15.88 52.99
C GLY A 218 -65.58 16.42 51.56
N ILE A 219 -64.42 16.69 50.95
CA ILE A 219 -64.27 17.02 49.52
C ILE A 219 -63.82 15.76 48.77
N GLY A 220 -64.45 15.46 47.63
CA GLY A 220 -64.11 14.32 46.79
C GLY A 220 -62.68 14.35 46.23
N PRO A 221 -62.22 13.22 45.65
CA PRO A 221 -60.96 13.11 44.93
C PRO A 221 -60.72 14.25 43.92
N LEU A 222 -59.45 14.57 43.67
CA LEU A 222 -59.11 15.63 42.71
C LEU A 222 -59.52 15.26 41.28
N LEU A 223 -59.50 13.96 40.94
CA LEU A 223 -59.99 13.47 39.65
C LEU A 223 -61.50 13.68 39.44
N GLU A 224 -62.30 13.81 40.49
CA GLU A 224 -63.75 14.03 40.38
C GLU A 224 -64.10 15.52 40.21
N VAL A 225 -63.11 16.43 40.33
CA VAL A 225 -63.30 17.88 40.14
C VAL A 225 -63.19 18.24 38.66
N SER A 226 -64.21 18.90 38.13
CA SER A 226 -64.26 19.36 36.73
C SER A 226 -63.01 20.18 36.36
N GLY A 227 -62.34 19.78 35.27
CA GLY A 227 -61.10 20.39 34.78
C GLY A 227 -59.81 19.69 35.24
N TYR A 228 -59.84 18.75 36.18
CA TYR A 228 -58.65 17.99 36.62
C TYR A 228 -58.66 16.52 36.19
N THR A 229 -59.80 15.96 35.78
CA THR A 229 -59.94 14.55 35.40
C THR A 229 -58.99 14.13 34.28
N ASP A 230 -59.10 14.72 33.09
CA ASP A 230 -58.28 14.34 31.93
C ASP A 230 -56.79 14.64 32.15
N ARG A 231 -56.50 15.78 32.79
CA ARG A 231 -55.12 16.18 33.11
C ARG A 231 -54.50 15.22 34.12
N GLY A 232 -55.24 14.79 35.13
CA GLY A 232 -54.78 13.83 36.14
C GLY A 232 -54.54 12.43 35.59
N LEU A 233 -55.42 11.93 34.70
CA LEU A 233 -55.18 10.67 33.98
C LEU A 233 -53.92 10.75 33.10
N GLY A 234 -53.68 11.90 32.45
CA GLY A 234 -52.45 12.16 31.70
C GLY A 234 -51.19 12.10 32.56
N LEU A 235 -51.23 12.63 33.79
CA LEU A 235 -50.10 12.55 34.72
C LEU A 235 -49.79 11.11 35.17
N ILE A 236 -50.82 10.30 35.42
CA ILE A 236 -50.64 8.89 35.79
C ILE A 236 -49.94 8.10 34.67
N SER A 237 -50.41 8.24 33.43
CA SER A 237 -49.81 7.59 32.25
C SER A 237 -48.35 8.02 32.02
N ARG A 238 -48.06 9.31 32.23
CA ARG A 238 -46.70 9.84 32.16
C ARG A 238 -45.79 9.23 33.23
N ALA A 239 -46.26 9.15 34.47
CA ALA A 239 -45.50 8.57 35.58
C ALA A 239 -45.17 7.08 35.34
N GLU A 240 -46.11 6.31 34.81
CA GLU A 240 -45.89 4.90 34.44
C GLU A 240 -44.86 4.76 33.31
N THR A 241 -44.91 5.66 32.32
CA THR A 241 -43.95 5.68 31.20
C THR A 241 -42.53 5.99 31.68
N GLU A 242 -42.35 7.02 32.52
CA GLU A 242 -41.05 7.37 33.09
C GLU A 242 -40.49 6.26 33.99
N GLN A 243 -41.35 5.59 34.77
CA GLN A 243 -40.95 4.43 35.58
C GLN A 243 -40.44 3.28 34.71
N GLN A 244 -41.13 2.96 33.61
CA GLN A 244 -40.68 1.94 32.66
C GLN A 244 -39.37 2.33 31.96
N GLN A 245 -39.21 3.60 31.59
CA GLN A 245 -37.96 4.09 31.00
C GLN A 245 -36.78 3.98 31.97
N ALA A 246 -36.97 4.35 33.24
CA ALA A 246 -35.95 4.20 34.27
C ALA A 246 -35.56 2.72 34.51
N GLN A 247 -36.52 1.80 34.52
CA GLN A 247 -36.27 0.35 34.61
C GLN A 247 -35.56 -0.22 33.37
N ASN A 248 -35.87 0.31 32.19
CA ASN A 248 -35.18 -0.08 30.95
C ASN A 248 -33.75 0.48 30.89
N ALA A 249 -33.51 1.68 31.42
CA ALA A 249 -32.19 2.30 31.46
C ALA A 249 -31.22 1.55 32.37
N THR A 250 -31.68 1.06 33.53
CA THR A 250 -30.83 0.27 34.46
C THR A 250 -30.43 -1.09 33.92
N SER A 251 -31.24 -1.68 33.02
CA SER A 251 -31.00 -3.00 32.43
C SER A 251 -30.33 -2.98 31.04
N PHE A 252 -30.20 -1.81 30.41
CA PHE A 252 -29.67 -1.68 29.05
C PHE A 252 -28.24 -2.22 28.90
N ASN A 253 -27.32 -1.85 29.80
CA ASN A 253 -25.92 -2.29 29.73
C ASN A 253 -25.78 -3.81 29.85
N VAL A 254 -26.66 -4.43 30.64
CA VAL A 254 -26.68 -5.88 30.82
C VAL A 254 -27.19 -6.56 29.55
N ARG A 255 -28.27 -6.05 28.95
CA ARG A 255 -28.80 -6.53 27.64
C ARG A 255 -27.75 -6.43 26.55
N ALA A 256 -27.17 -5.25 26.37
CA ALA A 256 -26.15 -5.01 25.35
C ALA A 256 -24.96 -5.96 25.49
N LYS A 257 -24.53 -6.23 26.73
CA LYS A 257 -23.45 -7.19 27.01
C LYS A 257 -23.84 -8.64 26.72
N LEU A 258 -25.06 -9.06 27.08
CA LEU A 258 -25.57 -10.39 26.74
C LEU A 258 -25.70 -10.59 25.23
N ASP A 259 -26.17 -9.56 24.51
CA ASP A 259 -26.26 -9.57 23.05
C ASP A 259 -24.85 -9.68 22.43
N GLU A 260 -23.88 -8.91 22.92
CA GLU A 260 -22.49 -8.97 22.46
C GLU A 260 -21.85 -10.34 22.72
N ASP A 261 -21.96 -10.86 23.95
CA ASP A 261 -21.40 -12.16 24.33
C ASP A 261 -22.09 -13.32 23.58
N ALA A 262 -23.39 -13.21 23.29
CA ALA A 262 -24.11 -14.14 22.44
C ALA A 262 -23.66 -14.04 20.97
N MET A 263 -23.46 -12.84 20.44
CA MET A 263 -22.96 -12.62 19.08
C MET A 263 -21.57 -13.24 18.88
N TYR A 264 -20.68 -13.12 19.87
CA TYR A 264 -19.33 -13.69 19.79
C TYR A 264 -19.20 -15.13 20.26
N GLY A 265 -20.30 -15.78 20.66
CA GLY A 265 -20.25 -17.18 21.09
C GLY A 265 -19.55 -17.40 22.44
N ARG A 266 -19.48 -16.37 23.29
CA ARG A 266 -18.74 -16.37 24.58
C ARG A 266 -19.63 -16.67 25.78
N LEU A 267 -20.95 -16.61 25.58
CA LEU A 267 -21.92 -16.70 26.66
C LEU A 267 -21.99 -18.13 27.23
N THR A 268 -21.87 -18.23 28.55
CA THR A 268 -22.00 -19.50 29.29
C THR A 268 -23.26 -19.54 30.14
N GLU A 269 -23.70 -20.75 30.47
CA GLU A 269 -24.88 -20.98 31.33
C GLU A 269 -24.71 -20.31 32.71
N GLU A 270 -23.51 -20.43 33.29
CA GLU A 270 -23.14 -19.79 34.55
C GLU A 270 -23.24 -18.25 34.51
N GLN A 271 -22.90 -17.63 33.38
CA GLN A 271 -22.98 -16.17 33.21
C GLN A 271 -24.42 -15.69 33.17
N ILE A 272 -25.31 -16.42 32.47
CA ILE A 272 -26.74 -16.09 32.43
C ILE A 272 -27.38 -16.23 33.82
N VAL A 273 -27.08 -17.30 34.55
CA VAL A 273 -27.61 -17.52 35.89
C VAL A 273 -27.25 -16.36 36.82
N LYS A 274 -25.98 -15.93 36.80
CA LYS A 274 -25.53 -14.76 37.58
C LYS A 274 -26.26 -13.46 37.20
N VAL A 275 -26.50 -13.24 35.92
CA VAL A 275 -27.22 -12.04 35.45
C VAL A 275 -28.69 -12.06 35.90
N LYS A 276 -29.33 -13.23 35.85
CA LYS A 276 -30.71 -13.44 36.29
C LYS A 276 -30.89 -13.22 37.79
N GLU A 277 -29.90 -13.61 38.60
CA GLU A 277 -29.90 -13.40 40.06
C GLU A 277 -29.62 -11.95 40.47
N THR A 278 -29.22 -11.07 39.55
CA THR A 278 -28.91 -9.67 39.83
C THR A 278 -30.19 -8.84 39.87
N LYS A 279 -30.42 -8.11 40.98
CA LYS A 279 -31.57 -7.22 41.18
C LYS A 279 -31.70 -6.19 40.04
N GLY A 280 -32.90 -6.04 39.47
CA GLY A 280 -33.15 -5.16 38.32
C GLY A 280 -33.10 -5.86 36.95
N ASN A 281 -32.83 -7.18 36.91
CA ASN A 281 -32.84 -7.99 35.70
C ASN A 281 -34.00 -9.00 35.62
N GLU A 282 -35.09 -8.74 36.34
CA GLU A 282 -36.27 -9.62 36.39
C GLU A 282 -36.94 -9.82 35.01
N TRP A 283 -36.61 -8.96 34.05
CA TRP A 283 -37.01 -9.07 32.65
C TRP A 283 -36.42 -10.30 31.92
N LEU A 284 -35.29 -10.86 32.40
CA LEU A 284 -34.62 -12.00 31.76
C LEU A 284 -35.27 -13.32 32.19
N THR A 285 -36.26 -13.77 31.41
CA THR A 285 -36.97 -15.03 31.64
C THR A 285 -36.15 -16.26 31.26
N ASP A 286 -36.53 -17.45 31.76
CA ASP A 286 -35.86 -18.72 31.42
C ASP A 286 -35.87 -19.02 29.91
N ALA A 287 -36.97 -18.69 29.23
CA ALA A 287 -37.07 -18.85 27.78
C ALA A 287 -36.08 -17.93 27.03
N MET A 288 -35.95 -16.67 27.47
CA MET A 288 -34.99 -15.72 26.89
C MET A 288 -33.54 -16.15 27.16
N ALA A 289 -33.24 -16.58 28.39
CA ALA A 289 -31.96 -17.14 28.78
C ALA A 289 -31.55 -18.33 27.88
N ALA A 290 -32.45 -19.28 27.65
CA ALA A 290 -32.22 -20.41 26.77
C ALA A 290 -31.93 -19.97 25.32
N GLN A 291 -32.67 -18.99 24.80
CA GLN A 291 -32.47 -18.43 23.47
C GLN A 291 -31.09 -17.76 23.30
N TYR A 292 -30.64 -17.02 24.32
CA TYR A 292 -29.31 -16.41 24.34
C TYR A 292 -28.18 -17.46 24.27
N LEU A 293 -28.29 -18.55 25.03
CA LEU A 293 -27.31 -19.65 24.98
C LEU A 293 -27.33 -20.36 23.63
N GLU A 294 -28.50 -20.61 23.06
CA GLU A 294 -28.60 -21.27 21.76
C GLU A 294 -28.02 -20.40 20.64
N SER A 295 -28.35 -19.10 20.63
CA SER A 295 -27.75 -18.12 19.72
C SER A 295 -26.23 -18.10 19.85
N SER A 296 -25.71 -18.06 21.08
CA SER A 296 -24.28 -18.11 21.36
C SER A 296 -23.61 -19.37 20.82
N LYS A 297 -24.21 -20.56 21.04
CA LYS A 297 -23.69 -21.82 20.51
C LYS A 297 -23.66 -21.83 18.98
N ARG A 298 -24.72 -21.35 18.32
CA ARG A 298 -24.80 -21.25 16.84
C ARG A 298 -23.74 -20.29 16.30
N ASN A 299 -23.58 -19.11 16.90
CA ASN A 299 -22.60 -18.11 16.49
C ASN A 299 -21.17 -18.61 16.71
N LYS A 300 -20.88 -19.28 17.82
CA LYS A 300 -19.59 -19.92 18.06
C LYS A 300 -19.25 -20.94 16.98
N ALA A 301 -20.20 -21.79 16.62
CA ALA A 301 -20.01 -22.79 15.56
C ALA A 301 -19.77 -22.12 14.19
N GLN A 302 -20.50 -21.05 13.86
CA GLN A 302 -20.29 -20.28 12.64
C GLN A 302 -18.92 -19.58 12.61
N LEU A 303 -18.51 -18.96 13.71
CA LEU A 303 -17.20 -18.31 13.84
C LEU A 303 -16.05 -19.30 13.67
N LEU A 304 -16.11 -20.45 14.34
CA LEU A 304 -15.10 -21.51 14.22
C LEU A 304 -15.07 -22.08 12.79
N ALA A 305 -16.23 -22.31 12.17
CA ALA A 305 -16.30 -22.75 10.78
C ALA A 305 -15.74 -21.70 9.80
N GLY A 306 -15.99 -20.40 10.05
CA GLY A 306 -15.43 -19.29 9.29
C GLY A 306 -13.91 -19.20 9.42
N GLN A 307 -13.39 -19.32 10.64
CA GLN A 307 -11.95 -19.35 10.92
C GLN A 307 -11.27 -20.54 10.23
N ALA A 308 -11.83 -21.75 10.34
CA ALA A 308 -11.31 -22.92 9.68
C ALA A 308 -11.25 -22.76 8.14
N ARG A 309 -12.28 -22.16 7.53
CA ARG A 309 -12.29 -21.85 6.10
C ARG A 309 -11.22 -20.82 5.70
N GLU A 310 -11.01 -19.79 6.50
CA GLU A 310 -9.97 -18.78 6.24
C GLU A 310 -8.55 -19.35 6.44
N GLU A 311 -8.34 -20.19 7.46
CA GLU A 311 -7.09 -20.92 7.64
C GLU A 311 -6.81 -21.88 6.49
N GLU A 312 -7.84 -22.59 6.01
CA GLU A 312 -7.72 -23.46 4.84
C GLU A 312 -7.37 -22.66 3.58
N LYS A 313 -8.03 -21.53 3.31
CA LYS A 313 -7.67 -20.63 2.21
C LYS A 313 -6.22 -20.14 2.31
N ARG A 314 -5.77 -19.75 3.50
CA ARG A 314 -4.37 -19.33 3.73
C ARG A 314 -3.39 -20.47 3.46
N ARG A 315 -3.72 -21.68 3.91
CA ARG A 315 -2.91 -22.89 3.66
C ARG A 315 -2.82 -23.19 2.16
N LEU A 316 -3.95 -23.13 1.45
CA LEU A 316 -4.02 -23.34 0.01
C LEU A 316 -3.24 -22.27 -0.76
N ALA A 317 -3.37 -21.00 -0.40
CA ALA A 317 -2.59 -19.91 -1.01
C ALA A 317 -1.08 -20.09 -0.80
N PHE A 318 -0.66 -20.52 0.40
CA PHE A 318 0.74 -20.83 0.69
C PHE A 318 1.25 -22.01 -0.14
N GLN A 319 0.49 -23.10 -0.23
CA GLN A 319 0.82 -24.27 -1.06
C GLN A 319 0.89 -23.91 -2.54
N SER A 320 -0.09 -23.15 -3.05
CA SER A 320 -0.14 -22.62 -4.41
C SER A 320 1.12 -21.83 -4.78
N THR A 321 1.48 -20.89 -3.90
CA THR A 321 2.68 -20.06 -4.09
C THR A 321 3.94 -20.91 -4.05
N GLY A 322 4.03 -21.88 -3.13
CA GLY A 322 5.14 -22.82 -3.05
C GLY A 322 5.32 -23.67 -4.31
N GLN A 323 4.24 -24.28 -4.79
CA GLN A 323 4.23 -25.08 -6.02
C GLN A 323 4.61 -24.25 -7.25
N ARG A 324 4.02 -23.05 -7.39
CA ARG A 324 4.35 -22.14 -8.50
C ARG A 324 5.81 -21.70 -8.46
N THR A 325 6.33 -21.36 -7.28
CA THR A 325 7.74 -20.99 -7.10
C THR A 325 8.67 -22.16 -7.43
N GLN A 326 8.30 -23.38 -7.02
CA GLN A 326 9.06 -24.58 -7.34
C GLN A 326 9.04 -24.88 -8.85
N ALA A 327 7.90 -24.71 -9.52
CA ALA A 327 7.80 -24.86 -10.97
C ALA A 327 8.73 -23.87 -11.69
N PHE A 328 8.73 -22.59 -11.31
CA PHE A 328 9.67 -21.61 -11.88
C PHE A 328 11.13 -21.89 -11.52
N ALA A 329 11.43 -22.40 -10.32
CA ALA A 329 12.79 -22.77 -9.95
C ALA A 329 13.30 -23.97 -10.77
N ASN A 330 12.45 -24.95 -11.03
CA ASN A 330 12.75 -26.07 -11.92
C ASN A 330 12.93 -25.59 -13.36
N ALA A 331 12.03 -24.74 -13.87
CA ALA A 331 12.15 -24.16 -15.20
C ALA A 331 13.44 -23.35 -15.37
N TYR A 332 13.82 -22.58 -14.33
CA TYR A 332 15.09 -21.87 -14.30
C TYR A 332 16.27 -22.84 -14.38
N ALA A 333 16.27 -23.92 -13.59
CA ALA A 333 17.33 -24.92 -13.61
C ALA A 333 17.42 -25.64 -14.97
N GLU A 334 16.28 -25.92 -15.62
CA GLU A 334 16.23 -26.49 -16.95
C GLU A 334 16.81 -25.54 -17.99
N LEU A 335 16.44 -24.26 -17.96
CA LEU A 335 16.93 -23.23 -18.89
C LEU A 335 18.39 -22.81 -18.65
N GLU A 336 19.01 -23.17 -17.52
CA GLU A 336 20.47 -23.05 -17.34
C GLU A 336 21.25 -24.09 -18.14
N THR A 337 20.57 -25.13 -18.61
CA THR A 337 21.19 -26.16 -19.43
C THR A 337 20.71 -26.03 -20.88
N LEU A 338 21.55 -26.43 -21.82
CA LEU A 338 21.29 -26.23 -23.24
C LEU A 338 20.06 -27.02 -23.72
N GLY A 339 19.29 -26.39 -24.59
CA GLY A 339 18.00 -26.89 -25.07
C GLY A 339 16.93 -26.94 -23.98
N GLY A 340 17.14 -26.26 -22.84
CA GLY A 340 16.26 -26.29 -21.68
C GLY A 340 14.82 -25.91 -22.02
N ALA A 341 14.62 -25.00 -22.96
CA ALA A 341 13.30 -24.56 -23.39
C ALA A 341 12.44 -25.71 -23.92
N GLN A 342 13.04 -26.67 -24.65
CA GLN A 342 12.34 -27.84 -25.21
C GLN A 342 11.94 -28.86 -24.15
N ARG A 343 12.56 -28.82 -22.96
CA ARG A 343 12.27 -29.74 -21.85
C ARG A 343 11.21 -29.21 -20.89
N LEU A 344 10.84 -27.94 -21.00
CA LEU A 344 9.75 -27.37 -20.20
C LEU A 344 8.43 -28.05 -20.57
N LYS A 345 7.66 -28.39 -19.54
CA LYS A 345 6.33 -28.99 -19.67
C LYS A 345 5.33 -28.15 -18.89
N ASP A 346 4.08 -28.23 -19.30
CA ASP A 346 2.98 -27.63 -18.54
C ASP A 346 2.90 -28.28 -17.16
N VAL A 347 2.82 -27.44 -16.12
CA VAL A 347 2.75 -27.88 -14.72
C VAL A 347 1.40 -27.48 -14.17
N GLU A 348 0.63 -28.45 -13.72
CA GLU A 348 -0.58 -28.18 -12.95
C GLU A 348 -0.23 -27.87 -11.49
N TYR A 349 -0.80 -26.79 -10.97
CA TYR A 349 -0.66 -26.40 -9.58
C TYR A 349 -2.02 -25.99 -9.02
N MET A 350 -2.16 -26.13 -7.71
CA MET A 350 -3.39 -25.72 -7.04
C MET A 350 -3.41 -24.19 -6.95
N GLY A 351 -4.47 -23.55 -7.42
CA GLY A 351 -4.67 -22.11 -7.31
C GLY A 351 -4.98 -21.67 -5.86
N PRO A 352 -4.87 -20.36 -5.57
CA PRO A 352 -5.22 -19.81 -4.25
C PRO A 352 -6.72 -19.94 -3.91
N ASP A 353 -7.54 -20.20 -4.92
CA ASP A 353 -8.97 -20.52 -4.84
C ASP A 353 -9.25 -22.02 -4.66
N GLY A 354 -8.21 -22.87 -4.62
CA GLY A 354 -8.33 -24.33 -4.52
C GLY A 354 -8.57 -25.05 -5.86
N ASN A 355 -8.78 -24.31 -6.95
CA ASN A 355 -8.94 -24.90 -8.29
C ASN A 355 -7.59 -25.20 -8.92
N MET A 356 -7.48 -26.32 -9.64
CA MET A 356 -6.27 -26.61 -10.42
C MET A 356 -6.10 -25.59 -11.54
N ARG A 357 -4.89 -25.03 -11.65
CA ARG A 357 -4.48 -24.12 -12.71
C ARG A 357 -3.26 -24.69 -13.41
N THR A 358 -3.15 -24.46 -14.70
CA THR A 358 -1.99 -24.89 -15.49
C THR A 358 -1.05 -23.71 -15.68
N LEU A 359 0.22 -23.91 -15.35
CA LEU A 359 1.31 -23.01 -15.69
C LEU A 359 1.95 -23.55 -16.96
N THR A 360 1.78 -22.84 -18.08
CA THR A 360 2.25 -23.34 -19.37
C THR A 360 3.78 -23.31 -19.46
N ALA A 361 4.38 -24.13 -20.32
CA ALA A 361 5.82 -24.09 -20.60
C ALA A 361 6.27 -22.70 -21.06
N LYS A 362 5.43 -21.98 -21.82
CA LYS A 362 5.69 -20.61 -22.25
C LYS A 362 5.68 -19.62 -21.08
N ASP A 363 4.69 -19.69 -20.19
CA ASP A 363 4.64 -18.82 -19.00
C ASP A 363 5.86 -19.04 -18.09
N GLN A 364 6.32 -20.29 -17.99
CA GLN A 364 7.56 -20.63 -17.28
C GLN A 364 8.79 -20.02 -17.95
N GLN A 365 8.90 -20.16 -19.28
CA GLN A 365 10.00 -19.59 -20.06
C GLN A 365 10.05 -18.07 -19.93
N ASP A 366 8.92 -17.38 -20.10
CA ASP A 366 8.84 -15.92 -20.09
C ASP A 366 9.24 -15.34 -18.73
N GLU A 367 8.80 -15.95 -17.63
CA GLU A 367 9.18 -15.52 -16.27
C GLU A 367 10.68 -15.73 -16.00
N VAL A 368 11.25 -16.84 -16.47
CA VAL A 368 12.69 -17.11 -16.36
C VAL A 368 13.50 -16.15 -17.22
N VAL A 369 13.08 -15.89 -18.47
CA VAL A 369 13.71 -14.91 -19.37
C VAL A 369 13.74 -13.54 -18.71
N LYS A 370 12.61 -13.09 -18.14
CA LYS A 370 12.54 -11.80 -17.42
C LYS A 370 13.54 -11.73 -16.27
N ARG A 371 13.63 -12.79 -15.46
CA ARG A 371 14.61 -12.87 -14.37
C ARG A 371 16.04 -12.86 -14.89
N LYS A 372 16.33 -13.54 -15.99
CA LYS A 372 17.65 -13.61 -16.61
C LYS A 372 18.11 -12.29 -17.20
N LEU A 373 17.21 -11.57 -17.88
CA LEU A 373 17.48 -10.21 -18.35
C LEU A 373 17.84 -9.29 -17.17
N SER A 374 17.11 -9.37 -16.05
CA SER A 374 17.48 -8.64 -14.83
C SER A 374 18.87 -9.02 -14.31
N GLN A 375 19.23 -10.31 -14.31
CA GLN A 375 20.57 -10.75 -13.90
C GLN A 375 21.67 -10.25 -14.82
N PHE A 376 21.43 -10.16 -16.13
CA PHE A 376 22.38 -9.59 -17.08
C PHE A 376 22.59 -8.09 -16.83
N ASN A 377 21.53 -7.34 -16.56
CA ASN A 377 21.62 -5.93 -16.19
C ASN A 377 22.40 -5.74 -14.87
N GLU A 378 22.10 -6.54 -13.85
CA GLU A 378 22.86 -6.53 -12.59
C GLU A 378 24.33 -6.91 -12.79
N LEU A 379 24.63 -7.81 -13.73
CA LEU A 379 26.00 -8.19 -14.06
C LEU A 379 26.73 -7.02 -14.73
N GLU A 380 26.08 -6.31 -15.64
CA GLU A 380 26.63 -5.10 -16.27
C GLU A 380 26.97 -4.04 -15.22
N GLU A 381 26.01 -3.73 -14.34
CA GLU A 381 26.22 -2.78 -13.24
C GLU A 381 27.37 -3.20 -12.32
N LYS A 382 27.49 -4.50 -11.99
CA LYS A 382 28.59 -5.03 -11.19
C LYS A 382 29.94 -4.91 -11.89
N LEU A 383 30.01 -5.15 -13.20
CA LEU A 383 31.24 -4.99 -13.98
C LEU A 383 31.66 -3.51 -14.03
N VAL A 384 30.71 -2.60 -14.28
CA VAL A 384 30.97 -1.15 -14.27
C VAL A 384 31.41 -0.68 -12.89
N ALA A 385 30.74 -1.10 -11.82
CA ALA A 385 31.15 -0.82 -10.44
C ALA A 385 32.53 -1.43 -10.09
N GLY A 386 32.92 -2.50 -10.77
CA GLY A 386 34.23 -3.13 -10.72
C GLY A 386 35.33 -2.41 -11.53
N ASN A 387 35.06 -1.21 -12.05
CA ASN A 387 35.95 -0.43 -12.94
C ASN A 387 36.26 -1.11 -14.29
N VAL A 388 35.39 -1.99 -14.78
CA VAL A 388 35.41 -2.38 -16.19
C VAL A 388 34.83 -1.22 -17.01
N ASP A 389 35.46 -0.89 -18.13
CA ASP A 389 34.94 0.17 -19.02
C ASP A 389 33.49 -0.16 -19.43
N PRO A 390 32.55 0.81 -19.40
CA PRO A 390 31.15 0.54 -19.69
C PRO A 390 30.88 -0.14 -21.04
N LYS A 391 31.68 0.17 -22.07
CA LYS A 391 31.52 -0.50 -23.37
C LYS A 391 31.96 -1.95 -23.30
N GLN A 392 33.08 -2.23 -22.63
CA GLN A 392 33.57 -3.60 -22.43
C GLN A 392 32.62 -4.42 -21.55
N ALA A 393 32.04 -3.81 -20.51
CA ALA A 393 31.05 -4.45 -19.65
C ALA A 393 29.80 -4.85 -20.46
N LYS A 394 29.26 -3.92 -21.26
CA LYS A 394 28.12 -4.19 -22.15
C LYS A 394 28.42 -5.30 -23.15
N GLU A 395 29.60 -5.30 -23.78
CA GLU A 395 30.01 -6.36 -24.72
C GLU A 395 30.16 -7.74 -24.04
N GLU A 396 30.73 -7.79 -22.83
CA GLU A 396 30.87 -9.04 -22.08
C GLU A 396 29.50 -9.61 -21.68
N VAL A 397 28.60 -8.75 -21.22
CA VAL A 397 27.23 -9.15 -20.86
C VAL A 397 26.46 -9.57 -22.10
N LEU A 398 26.59 -8.85 -23.21
CA LEU A 398 25.96 -9.23 -24.49
C LEU A 398 26.42 -10.63 -24.93
N LYS A 399 27.73 -10.93 -24.88
CA LYS A 399 28.24 -12.28 -25.19
C LYS A 399 27.58 -13.37 -24.35
N ARG A 400 27.43 -13.14 -23.04
CA ARG A 400 26.79 -14.09 -22.11
C ARG A 400 25.28 -14.21 -22.36
N ARG A 401 24.61 -13.09 -22.66
CA ARG A 401 23.18 -13.02 -23.00
C ARG A 401 22.91 -13.84 -24.26
N ILE A 402 23.65 -13.60 -25.33
CA ILE A 402 23.49 -14.31 -26.60
C ILE A 402 23.78 -15.80 -26.45
N ALA A 403 24.86 -16.18 -25.77
CA ALA A 403 25.16 -17.60 -25.52
C ALA A 403 24.03 -18.32 -24.77
N TRP A 404 23.34 -17.64 -23.84
CA TRP A 404 22.22 -18.22 -23.09
C TRP A 404 20.94 -18.33 -23.92
N PHE A 405 20.58 -17.29 -24.67
CA PHE A 405 19.40 -17.30 -25.54
C PHE A 405 19.55 -18.32 -26.67
N ASP A 406 20.69 -18.26 -27.37
CA ASP A 406 21.02 -19.18 -28.46
C ASP A 406 21.09 -20.63 -27.97
N GLY A 407 21.79 -20.85 -26.86
CA GLY A 407 21.89 -22.17 -26.25
C GLY A 407 20.56 -22.75 -25.76
N ASN A 408 19.50 -21.96 -25.64
CA ASN A 408 18.16 -22.46 -25.33
C ASN A 408 17.24 -22.49 -26.55
N GLY A 409 17.69 -22.05 -27.73
CA GLY A 409 16.83 -21.85 -28.89
C GLY A 409 15.72 -20.82 -28.66
N ILE A 410 15.95 -19.87 -27.75
CA ILE A 410 15.00 -18.80 -27.42
C ILE A 410 15.38 -17.55 -28.20
N VAL A 411 14.37 -16.90 -28.79
CA VAL A 411 14.54 -15.60 -29.43
C VAL A 411 14.51 -14.50 -28.37
N ASP A 412 15.52 -13.65 -28.40
CA ASP A 412 15.56 -12.43 -27.60
C ASP A 412 14.59 -11.39 -28.19
N GLU A 413 13.37 -11.34 -27.65
CA GLU A 413 12.32 -10.46 -28.16
C GLU A 413 12.69 -8.97 -28.12
N GLU A 414 13.53 -8.53 -27.18
CA GLU A 414 13.95 -7.13 -27.08
C GLU A 414 14.82 -6.75 -28.28
N LEU A 415 15.82 -7.59 -28.59
CA LEU A 415 16.70 -7.41 -29.75
C LEU A 415 15.92 -7.59 -31.06
N GLN A 416 15.07 -8.62 -31.14
CA GLN A 416 14.27 -8.86 -32.34
C GLN A 416 13.33 -7.67 -32.63
N LYS A 417 12.60 -7.15 -31.63
CA LYS A 417 11.73 -5.98 -31.81
C LYS A 417 12.52 -4.74 -32.22
N LYS A 418 13.75 -4.58 -31.72
CA LYS A 418 14.64 -3.47 -32.06
C LYS A 418 15.05 -3.51 -33.54
N PHE A 419 15.56 -4.65 -34.02
CA PHE A 419 16.02 -4.78 -35.41
C PHE A 419 14.88 -4.76 -36.43
N ASN A 420 13.70 -5.27 -36.06
CA ASN A 420 12.52 -5.33 -36.95
C ASN A 420 11.55 -4.16 -36.77
N SER A 421 11.98 -3.07 -36.13
CA SER A 421 11.10 -1.92 -35.93
C SER A 421 10.79 -1.19 -37.25
N LEU A 422 9.56 -0.70 -37.42
CA LEU A 422 9.17 0.14 -38.57
C LEU A 422 10.07 1.36 -38.75
N HIS A 423 10.69 1.83 -37.66
CA HIS A 423 11.64 2.93 -37.66
C HIS A 423 12.93 2.60 -38.40
N VAL A 424 13.42 1.35 -38.36
CA VAL A 424 14.57 0.89 -39.14
C VAL A 424 14.25 0.97 -40.63
N GLN A 425 13.15 0.36 -41.06
CA GLN A 425 12.71 0.38 -42.46
C GLN A 425 12.49 1.81 -43.00
N GLY A 426 11.81 2.66 -42.22
CA GLY A 426 11.56 4.05 -42.58
C GLY A 426 12.86 4.86 -42.67
N SER A 427 13.81 4.61 -41.77
CA SER A 427 15.08 5.33 -41.71
C SER A 427 16.02 4.91 -42.85
N ILE A 428 16.04 3.63 -43.24
CA ILE A 428 16.75 3.15 -44.43
C ILE A 428 16.23 3.88 -45.68
N SER A 429 14.91 3.99 -45.82
CA SER A 429 14.29 4.65 -46.98
C SER A 429 14.58 6.16 -47.04
N ARG A 430 14.56 6.87 -45.89
CA ARG A 430 14.90 8.30 -45.83
C ARG A 430 16.37 8.58 -46.14
N MET A 431 17.28 7.72 -45.68
CA MET A 431 18.70 7.85 -45.98
C MET A 431 18.98 7.73 -47.48
N LEU A 432 18.22 6.90 -48.18
CA LEU A 432 18.29 6.76 -49.64
C LEU A 432 17.75 7.98 -50.39
N GLU A 433 16.66 8.57 -49.89
CA GLU A 433 16.00 9.72 -50.54
C GLU A 433 16.68 11.05 -50.25
N LYS A 434 17.22 11.23 -49.03
CA LYS A 434 17.70 12.53 -48.53
C LYS A 434 19.16 12.54 -48.10
N GLY A 435 19.84 11.39 -48.08
CA GLY A 435 21.22 11.28 -47.56
C GLY A 435 21.34 11.50 -46.05
N GLU A 436 20.23 11.57 -45.32
CA GLU A 436 20.22 11.83 -43.89
C GLU A 436 20.49 10.56 -43.08
N VAL A 437 21.60 10.55 -42.35
CA VAL A 437 21.99 9.46 -41.46
C VAL A 437 21.29 9.63 -40.09
N SER A 438 20.38 8.71 -39.77
CA SER A 438 19.67 8.71 -38.50
C SER A 438 20.56 8.16 -37.37
N LYS A 439 20.80 8.95 -36.31
CA LYS A 439 21.52 8.48 -35.10
C LYS A 439 20.88 7.24 -34.47
N TYR A 440 19.55 7.12 -34.58
CA TYR A 440 18.81 5.96 -34.09
C TYR A 440 19.14 4.71 -34.92
N LEU A 441 19.16 4.83 -36.25
CA LEU A 441 19.54 3.73 -37.15
C LEU A 441 21.01 3.34 -36.95
N ALA A 442 21.89 4.33 -36.75
CA ALA A 442 23.30 4.10 -36.46
C ALA A 442 23.51 3.24 -35.21
N GLY A 443 22.79 3.54 -34.13
CA GLY A 443 22.84 2.74 -32.89
C GLY A 443 22.37 1.30 -33.12
N ILE A 444 21.25 1.12 -33.83
CA ILE A 444 20.74 -0.23 -34.15
C ILE A 444 21.71 -1.02 -35.03
N ALA A 445 22.28 -0.37 -36.04
CA ALA A 445 23.23 -1.00 -36.96
C ALA A 445 24.52 -1.40 -36.23
N GLU A 446 24.99 -0.59 -35.28
CA GLU A 446 26.14 -0.93 -34.43
C GLU A 446 25.83 -2.07 -33.45
N ASP A 447 24.64 -2.08 -32.83
CA ASP A 447 24.23 -3.20 -31.99
C ASP A 447 24.07 -4.51 -32.80
N TYR A 448 23.61 -4.42 -34.06
CA TYR A 448 23.58 -5.58 -34.98
C TYR A 448 24.99 -6.05 -35.33
N ARG A 449 25.91 -5.14 -35.67
CA ARG A 449 27.32 -5.48 -35.94
C ARG A 449 27.95 -6.18 -34.74
N GLN A 450 27.74 -5.66 -33.53
CA GLN A 450 28.23 -6.31 -32.30
C GLN A 450 27.63 -7.70 -32.11
N LEU A 451 26.34 -7.88 -32.44
CA LEU A 451 25.70 -9.18 -32.38
C LEU A 451 26.27 -10.15 -33.42
N GLU A 452 26.46 -9.70 -34.65
CA GLU A 452 27.05 -10.47 -35.74
C GLU A 452 28.51 -10.86 -35.43
N ASP A 453 29.30 -9.96 -34.85
CA ASP A 453 30.68 -10.26 -34.41
C ASP A 453 30.72 -11.33 -33.30
N ILE A 454 29.64 -11.48 -32.51
CA ILE A 454 29.53 -12.48 -31.42
C ILE A 454 29.00 -13.81 -31.95
N ASN A 455 27.90 -13.76 -32.71
CA ASN A 455 27.23 -14.93 -33.27
C ASN A 455 26.42 -14.52 -34.53
N PRO A 456 27.00 -14.66 -35.73
CA PRO A 456 26.36 -14.33 -37.00
C PRO A 456 25.05 -15.10 -37.23
N ALA A 457 25.03 -16.41 -36.92
CA ALA A 457 23.85 -17.25 -37.15
C ALA A 457 22.66 -16.84 -36.26
N TYR A 458 22.93 -16.40 -35.03
CA TYR A 458 21.91 -15.82 -34.17
C TYR A 458 21.48 -14.42 -34.65
N ALA A 459 22.42 -13.58 -35.09
CA ALA A 459 22.11 -12.26 -35.66
C ALA A 459 21.15 -12.34 -36.84
N ASP A 460 21.40 -13.27 -37.78
CA ASP A 460 20.57 -13.49 -38.96
C ASP A 460 19.12 -13.88 -38.57
N ARG A 461 18.95 -14.72 -37.55
CA ARG A 461 17.62 -15.11 -37.03
C ARG A 461 16.88 -13.97 -36.33
N MET A 462 17.58 -12.96 -35.83
CA MET A 462 16.95 -11.82 -35.15
C MET A 462 16.34 -10.82 -36.14
N VAL A 463 16.60 -10.92 -37.45
CA VAL A 463 16.06 -10.00 -38.47
C VAL A 463 15.16 -10.76 -39.44
N SER A 464 13.86 -10.50 -39.34
CA SER A 464 12.83 -11.12 -40.17
C SER A 464 12.58 -10.39 -41.49
N ASP A 465 12.85 -9.08 -41.54
CA ASP A 465 12.64 -8.28 -42.75
C ASP A 465 13.86 -8.34 -43.67
N GLY A 466 13.66 -8.83 -44.91
CA GLY A 466 14.76 -9.03 -45.86
C GLY A 466 15.53 -7.75 -46.20
N LYS A 467 14.87 -6.59 -46.27
CA LYS A 467 15.54 -5.32 -46.58
C LYS A 467 16.34 -4.79 -45.39
N ALA A 468 15.81 -4.90 -44.17
CA ALA A 468 16.54 -4.58 -42.96
C ALA A 468 17.73 -5.53 -42.76
N ALA A 469 17.56 -6.83 -43.03
CA ALA A 469 18.64 -7.82 -42.95
C ALA A 469 19.78 -7.50 -43.93
N GLU A 470 19.45 -7.26 -45.21
CA GLU A 470 20.44 -6.84 -46.21
C GLU A 470 21.16 -5.56 -45.78
N PHE A 471 20.43 -4.56 -45.29
CA PHE A 471 21.02 -3.31 -44.82
C PHE A 471 21.97 -3.50 -43.62
N LEU A 472 21.53 -4.19 -42.59
CA LEU A 472 22.30 -4.36 -41.36
C LEU A 472 23.56 -5.22 -41.59
N GLN A 473 23.45 -6.26 -42.41
CA GLN A 473 24.59 -7.09 -42.82
C GLN A 473 25.59 -6.29 -43.67
N ASN A 474 25.12 -5.53 -44.66
CA ASN A 474 26.01 -4.68 -45.47
C ASN A 474 26.69 -3.59 -44.63
N TYR A 475 26.01 -3.06 -43.62
CA TYR A 475 26.60 -2.12 -42.67
C TYR A 475 27.71 -2.78 -41.85
N ALA A 476 27.44 -3.95 -41.26
CA ALA A 476 28.40 -4.65 -40.44
C ALA A 476 29.66 -5.06 -41.24
N VAL A 477 29.49 -5.48 -42.49
CA VAL A 477 30.59 -5.69 -43.45
C VAL A 477 31.40 -4.41 -43.63
N ALA A 478 30.76 -3.32 -44.06
CA ALA A 478 31.45 -2.07 -44.39
C ALA A 478 32.20 -1.48 -43.18
N ARG A 479 31.61 -1.58 -41.98
CA ARG A 479 32.26 -1.17 -40.72
C ARG A 479 33.52 -1.95 -40.42
N ASN A 480 33.52 -3.23 -40.73
CA ASN A 480 34.66 -4.11 -40.49
C ASN A 480 35.77 -3.91 -41.53
N ASP A 481 35.45 -3.36 -42.71
CA ASP A 481 36.41 -2.89 -43.72
C ASP A 481 36.96 -1.49 -43.40
N LEU A 482 36.92 -1.12 -42.11
CA LEU A 482 37.43 0.14 -41.54
C LEU A 482 36.72 1.41 -42.03
N MET A 483 35.53 1.31 -42.65
CA MET A 483 34.72 2.50 -42.96
C MET A 483 34.19 3.15 -41.68
N GLY A 484 34.12 4.49 -41.67
CA GLY A 484 33.45 5.24 -40.62
C GLY A 484 31.97 4.86 -40.49
N PRO A 485 31.34 5.02 -39.31
CA PRO A 485 29.93 4.66 -39.11
C PRO A 485 28.95 5.27 -40.11
N GLU A 486 29.16 6.52 -40.48
CA GLU A 486 28.28 7.23 -41.42
C GLU A 486 28.45 6.73 -42.85
N ASP A 487 29.70 6.58 -43.31
CA ASP A 487 30.02 6.06 -44.64
C ASP A 487 29.53 4.61 -44.82
N ALA A 488 29.69 3.79 -43.79
CA ALA A 488 29.21 2.41 -43.79
C ALA A 488 27.67 2.33 -43.93
N MET A 489 26.93 3.25 -43.30
CA MET A 489 25.47 3.31 -43.45
C MET A 489 25.05 3.74 -44.85
N ILE A 490 25.72 4.74 -45.41
CA ILE A 490 25.45 5.21 -46.78
C ILE A 490 25.76 4.09 -47.78
N TYR A 491 26.90 3.42 -47.63
CA TYR A 491 27.27 2.25 -48.42
C TYR A 491 26.23 1.14 -48.30
N ALA A 492 25.85 0.77 -47.08
CA ALA A 492 24.86 -0.28 -46.82
C ALA A 492 23.51 0.03 -47.45
N ALA A 493 23.07 1.28 -47.38
CA ALA A 493 21.84 1.75 -48.02
C ALA A 493 21.92 1.56 -49.54
N GLN A 494 23.01 2.01 -50.17
CA GLN A 494 23.22 1.89 -51.62
C GLN A 494 23.25 0.43 -52.08
N GLN A 495 23.94 -0.45 -51.33
CA GLN A 495 24.01 -1.88 -51.66
C GLN A 495 22.65 -2.57 -51.56
N SER A 496 21.90 -2.30 -50.50
CA SER A 496 20.59 -2.92 -50.23
C SER A 496 19.51 -2.47 -51.22
N ASN A 497 19.76 -1.41 -51.99
CA ASN A 497 18.88 -0.92 -53.03
C ASN A 497 19.27 -1.39 -54.45
N ARG A 498 20.33 -2.20 -54.61
CA ARG A 498 20.72 -2.73 -55.92
C ARG A 498 19.65 -3.66 -56.48
N THR A 499 19.39 -3.52 -57.79
CA THR A 499 18.47 -4.41 -58.49
C THR A 499 19.02 -5.84 -58.55
N PRO A 500 18.18 -6.87 -58.74
CA PRO A 500 18.65 -8.25 -58.89
C PRO A 500 19.70 -8.41 -59.99
N THR A 501 19.56 -7.67 -61.10
CA THR A 501 20.53 -7.65 -62.20
C THR A 501 21.88 -7.06 -61.79
N GLN A 502 21.87 -5.97 -61.00
CA GLN A 502 23.10 -5.36 -60.48
C GLN A 502 23.80 -6.27 -59.46
N ARG A 503 23.04 -7.03 -58.66
CA ARG A 503 23.59 -8.02 -57.72
C ARG A 503 24.18 -9.23 -58.44
N ALA A 504 23.55 -9.68 -59.52
CA ALA A 504 24.05 -10.80 -60.32
C ALA A 504 25.43 -10.50 -60.95
N LEU A 505 25.70 -9.23 -61.28
CA LEU A 505 27.01 -8.79 -61.78
C LEU A 505 28.13 -8.82 -60.72
N GLY A 506 27.78 -8.89 -59.43
CA GLY A 506 28.75 -9.01 -58.31
C GLY A 506 29.06 -10.45 -57.90
N LYS A 507 28.39 -11.46 -58.49
CA LYS A 507 28.69 -12.87 -58.20
C LYS A 507 30.01 -13.28 -58.84
N LEU A 508 30.70 -14.23 -58.21
CA LEU A 508 31.91 -14.83 -58.78
C LEU A 508 31.56 -15.58 -60.06
N THR A 509 32.50 -15.62 -61.00
CA THR A 509 32.40 -16.53 -62.14
C THR A 509 32.44 -17.98 -61.65
N PRO A 510 31.86 -18.96 -62.37
CA PRO A 510 31.88 -20.37 -61.93
C PRO A 510 33.29 -20.88 -61.60
N ASP A 511 34.29 -20.50 -62.41
CA ASP A 511 35.69 -20.88 -62.21
C ASP A 511 36.28 -20.22 -60.95
N ASP A 512 36.08 -18.91 -60.78
CA ASP A 512 36.54 -18.19 -59.57
C ASP A 512 35.88 -18.71 -58.29
N LEU A 513 34.61 -19.06 -58.38
CA LEU A 513 33.81 -19.60 -57.29
C LEU A 513 34.33 -20.97 -56.87
N GLN A 514 34.62 -21.85 -57.82
CA GLN A 514 35.20 -23.16 -57.56
C GLN A 514 36.61 -23.03 -56.96
N ASP A 515 37.45 -22.15 -57.51
CA ASP A 515 38.79 -21.89 -57.00
C ASP A 515 38.78 -21.34 -55.56
N GLN A 516 37.88 -20.39 -55.24
CA GLN A 516 37.78 -19.87 -53.87
C GLN A 516 37.19 -20.89 -52.91
N THR A 517 36.19 -21.66 -53.34
CA THR A 517 35.62 -22.72 -52.51
C THR A 517 36.70 -23.70 -52.10
N LYS A 518 37.53 -24.12 -53.05
CA LYS A 518 38.68 -24.98 -52.78
C LYS A 518 39.66 -24.32 -51.81
N ARG A 519 40.01 -23.05 -52.00
CA ARG A 519 40.90 -22.33 -51.06
C ARG A 519 40.34 -22.24 -49.64
N VAL A 520 39.04 -21.97 -49.48
CA VAL A 520 38.39 -21.94 -48.16
C VAL A 520 38.53 -23.29 -47.50
N LEU A 521 38.13 -24.37 -48.18
CA LEU A 521 38.16 -25.72 -47.62
C LEU A 521 39.59 -26.21 -47.34
N ASP A 522 40.53 -25.98 -48.27
CA ASP A 522 41.95 -26.33 -48.11
C ASP A 522 42.61 -25.55 -46.96
N SER A 523 42.16 -24.31 -46.69
CA SER A 523 42.76 -23.45 -45.64
C SER A 523 42.43 -23.86 -44.20
N LEU A 524 41.44 -24.73 -44.01
CA LEU A 524 40.97 -25.08 -42.68
C LEU A 524 41.83 -26.13 -41.97
N ASP A 525 42.74 -26.81 -42.69
CA ASP A 525 43.59 -27.91 -42.17
C ASP A 525 42.81 -29.00 -41.40
N LEU A 526 41.49 -29.06 -41.65
CA LEU A 526 40.60 -30.11 -41.18
C LEU A 526 40.68 -31.21 -42.25
N ASP A 527 40.85 -32.47 -41.86
CA ASP A 527 41.14 -33.62 -42.76
C ASP A 527 39.89 -34.04 -43.60
N ALA A 528 39.02 -33.08 -43.86
CA ALA A 528 37.73 -33.23 -44.49
C ALA A 528 37.87 -33.14 -46.00
N GLY A 529 37.97 -34.30 -46.66
CA GLY A 529 37.81 -34.39 -48.11
C GLY A 529 36.49 -33.73 -48.58
N PRO A 530 36.47 -33.13 -49.79
CA PRO A 530 35.38 -32.28 -50.26
C PRO A 530 34.03 -33.01 -50.15
N SER A 531 33.17 -32.51 -49.26
CA SER A 531 31.77 -32.94 -49.20
C SER A 531 30.96 -32.04 -50.13
N ARG A 532 30.12 -32.63 -51.00
CA ARG A 532 29.32 -31.88 -51.98
C ARG A 532 28.45 -30.81 -51.31
N ASP A 533 27.93 -31.09 -50.12
CA ASP A 533 27.08 -30.15 -49.38
C ASP A 533 27.90 -29.01 -48.74
N ASN A 534 29.12 -29.29 -48.26
CA ASN A 534 30.02 -28.26 -47.75
C ASN A 534 30.52 -27.35 -48.88
N GLU A 535 30.82 -27.93 -50.05
CA GLU A 535 31.14 -27.15 -51.25
C GLU A 535 29.98 -26.25 -51.66
N ALA A 536 28.75 -26.80 -51.76
CA ALA A 536 27.57 -26.03 -52.12
C ALA A 536 27.30 -24.89 -51.12
N TRP A 537 27.48 -25.14 -49.83
CA TRP A 537 27.33 -24.13 -48.79
C TRP A 537 28.37 -23.02 -48.92
N VAL A 538 29.65 -23.37 -49.07
CA VAL A 538 30.74 -22.40 -49.23
C VAL A 538 30.51 -21.57 -50.49
N GLN A 539 30.09 -22.19 -51.59
CA GLN A 539 29.75 -21.51 -52.84
C GLN A 539 28.59 -20.52 -52.66
N ASP A 540 27.55 -20.92 -51.94
CA ASP A 540 26.41 -20.03 -51.66
C ASP A 540 26.83 -18.83 -50.81
N GLN A 541 27.60 -19.06 -49.75
CA GLN A 541 28.10 -17.97 -48.89
C GLN A 541 29.08 -17.04 -49.61
N LEU A 542 30.00 -17.58 -50.40
CA LEU A 542 30.91 -16.78 -51.23
C LEU A 542 30.13 -15.91 -52.20
N ASN A 543 29.19 -16.48 -52.95
CA ASN A 543 28.34 -15.72 -53.85
C ASN A 543 27.48 -14.69 -53.12
N ASN A 544 27.01 -15.01 -51.91
CA ASN A 544 26.21 -14.10 -51.11
C ASN A 544 27.05 -12.88 -50.69
N TYR A 545 28.28 -13.09 -50.20
CA TYR A 545 29.19 -12.01 -49.84
C TYR A 545 29.63 -11.19 -51.07
N THR A 546 30.04 -11.82 -52.18
CA THR A 546 30.49 -11.04 -53.34
C THR A 546 29.34 -10.31 -54.04
N ALA A 547 28.13 -10.89 -54.11
CA ALA A 547 26.95 -10.20 -54.63
C ALA A 547 26.58 -8.93 -53.84
N ARG A 548 27.03 -8.86 -52.58
CA ARG A 548 26.89 -7.71 -51.68
C ARG A 548 28.04 -6.71 -51.77
N GLY A 549 29.04 -6.99 -52.60
CA GLY A 549 30.12 -6.07 -52.92
C GLY A 549 31.44 -6.31 -52.19
N LEU A 550 31.59 -7.43 -51.46
CA LEU A 550 32.91 -7.83 -50.93
C LEU A 550 33.84 -8.23 -52.09
N SER A 551 35.13 -7.94 -51.92
CA SER A 551 36.16 -8.50 -52.80
C SER A 551 36.20 -10.02 -52.67
N LYS A 552 36.75 -10.68 -53.68
CA LYS A 552 36.94 -12.13 -53.70
C LYS A 552 37.74 -12.61 -52.49
N GLU A 553 38.82 -11.90 -52.15
CA GLU A 553 39.69 -12.20 -51.01
C GLU A 553 39.00 -12.00 -49.66
N GLU A 554 38.25 -10.92 -49.49
CA GLU A 554 37.52 -10.64 -48.23
C GLU A 554 36.37 -11.62 -48.03
N ALA A 555 35.62 -11.94 -49.09
CA ALA A 555 34.57 -12.95 -49.04
C ALA A 555 35.14 -14.31 -48.62
N THR A 556 36.26 -14.74 -49.23
CA THR A 556 36.99 -15.95 -48.85
C THR A 556 37.37 -15.92 -47.37
N LYS A 557 38.00 -14.83 -46.91
CA LYS A 557 38.38 -14.68 -45.50
C LYS A 557 37.19 -14.78 -44.56
N ARG A 558 36.07 -14.12 -44.87
CA ARG A 558 34.85 -14.14 -44.05
C ARG A 558 34.23 -15.52 -43.97
N VAL A 559 34.16 -16.23 -45.08
CA VAL A 559 33.63 -17.60 -45.11
C VAL A 559 34.56 -18.53 -44.32
N THR A 560 35.88 -18.39 -44.46
CA THR A 560 36.86 -19.12 -43.64
C THR A 560 36.70 -18.81 -42.15
N ASP A 561 36.63 -17.55 -41.75
CA ASP A 561 36.44 -17.14 -40.36
C ASP A 561 35.10 -17.65 -39.80
N LYS A 562 34.04 -17.64 -40.61
CA LYS A 562 32.72 -18.18 -40.24
C LYS A 562 32.79 -19.69 -40.00
N LEU A 563 33.48 -20.43 -40.87
CA LEU A 563 33.68 -21.86 -40.68
C LEU A 563 34.56 -22.17 -39.46
N LEU A 564 35.66 -21.44 -39.23
CA LEU A 564 36.51 -21.66 -38.04
C LEU A 564 35.76 -21.44 -36.73
N ASN A 565 34.81 -20.50 -36.69
CA ASN A 565 34.08 -20.16 -35.47
C ASN A 565 32.78 -20.93 -35.28
N HIS A 566 32.16 -21.40 -36.38
CA HIS A 566 30.84 -22.04 -36.40
C HIS A 566 30.87 -23.38 -37.11
N SER A 567 31.97 -24.10 -37.04
CA SER A 567 32.00 -25.49 -37.47
C SER A 567 33.01 -26.27 -36.66
N PHE A 568 32.87 -27.59 -36.70
CA PHE A 568 33.83 -28.50 -36.13
C PHE A 568 33.97 -29.70 -37.05
N GLU A 569 35.14 -30.34 -37.01
CA GLU A 569 35.36 -31.59 -37.72
C GLU A 569 34.89 -32.76 -36.85
N LEU A 570 34.17 -33.69 -37.49
CA LEU A 570 33.78 -34.95 -36.90
C LEU A 570 34.00 -36.06 -37.93
N ASN A 571 34.90 -36.99 -37.61
CA ASN A 571 35.27 -38.12 -38.46
C ASN A 571 35.58 -37.72 -39.93
N GLY A 572 36.37 -36.65 -40.16
CA GLY A 572 36.74 -36.22 -41.51
C GLY A 572 35.61 -35.52 -42.29
N LYS A 573 34.62 -34.96 -41.60
CA LYS A 573 33.57 -34.11 -42.19
C LYS A 573 33.33 -32.87 -41.35
N ILE A 574 33.17 -31.73 -42.00
CA ILE A 574 32.82 -30.46 -41.34
C ILE A 574 31.32 -30.46 -41.06
N VAL A 575 30.96 -30.28 -39.79
CA VAL A 575 29.59 -30.02 -39.36
C VAL A 575 29.45 -28.52 -39.15
N ILE A 576 28.64 -27.89 -40.00
CA ILE A 576 28.39 -26.44 -39.95
C ILE A 576 27.29 -26.14 -38.94
N ASP A 577 27.60 -25.27 -37.99
CA ASP A 577 26.70 -24.79 -36.96
C ASP A 577 25.91 -23.56 -37.45
N GLU A 578 24.74 -23.82 -38.05
CA GLU A 578 23.76 -22.78 -38.39
C GLU A 578 22.63 -22.64 -37.36
N ASP A 579 22.48 -23.63 -36.47
CA ASP A 579 21.31 -23.76 -35.59
C ASP A 579 21.61 -23.32 -34.14
N GLY A 580 22.83 -22.87 -33.83
CA GLY A 580 23.22 -22.42 -32.49
C GLY A 580 23.66 -23.58 -31.60
N LEU A 581 24.52 -24.44 -32.14
CA LEU A 581 25.01 -25.62 -31.48
C LEU A 581 25.88 -25.25 -30.27
N PRO A 582 25.81 -26.06 -29.21
CA PRO A 582 26.68 -25.88 -28.06
C PRO A 582 28.17 -26.00 -28.38
N LYS A 583 29.01 -25.40 -27.53
CA LYS A 583 30.48 -25.61 -27.58
C LYS A 583 30.92 -27.07 -27.43
N ASP A 584 30.18 -27.86 -26.65
CA ASP A 584 30.40 -29.30 -26.47
C ASP A 584 29.63 -30.17 -27.49
N ALA A 585 29.02 -29.55 -28.52
CA ALA A 585 28.43 -30.29 -29.63
C ALA A 585 29.36 -31.37 -30.24
N PRO A 586 30.67 -31.12 -30.46
CA PRO A 586 31.55 -32.14 -31.02
C PRO A 586 31.56 -33.43 -30.18
N GLU A 587 31.67 -33.29 -28.86
CA GLU A 587 31.69 -34.42 -27.93
C GLU A 587 30.33 -35.16 -27.89
N LEU A 588 29.23 -34.40 -27.97
CA LEU A 588 27.88 -34.94 -27.99
C LEU A 588 27.59 -35.72 -29.28
N PHE A 589 27.99 -35.18 -30.43
CA PHE A 589 27.88 -35.87 -31.71
C PHE A 589 28.80 -37.07 -31.78
N GLN A 590 30.03 -37.01 -31.26
CA GLN A 590 30.91 -38.17 -31.18
C GLN A 590 30.26 -39.30 -30.37
N ARG A 591 29.66 -38.99 -29.21
CA ARG A 591 28.90 -39.98 -28.44
C ARG A 591 27.72 -40.54 -29.23
N ALA A 592 26.97 -39.70 -29.94
CA ALA A 592 25.86 -40.15 -30.77
C ALA A 592 26.32 -41.07 -31.91
N LEU A 593 27.46 -40.79 -32.54
CA LEU A 593 28.08 -41.66 -33.55
C LEU A 593 28.50 -42.99 -32.94
N LYS A 594 29.16 -42.97 -31.78
CA LYS A 594 29.55 -44.18 -31.05
C LYS A 594 28.35 -45.06 -30.71
N ASP A 595 27.29 -44.47 -30.15
CA ASP A 595 26.07 -45.21 -29.80
C ASP A 595 25.40 -45.81 -31.05
N ALA A 596 25.37 -45.05 -32.15
CA ALA A 596 24.85 -45.54 -33.42
C ALA A 596 25.70 -46.67 -34.00
N PHE A 597 27.03 -46.59 -33.88
CA PHE A 597 27.93 -47.65 -34.28
C PHE A 597 27.73 -48.92 -33.43
N GLU A 598 27.59 -48.80 -32.12
CA GLU A 598 27.32 -49.93 -31.22
C GLU A 598 26.00 -50.64 -31.55
N VAL A 599 24.96 -49.88 -31.93
CA VAL A 599 23.64 -50.43 -32.24
C VAL A 599 23.55 -50.99 -33.66
N PHE A 600 24.08 -50.27 -34.65
CA PHE A 600 23.84 -50.56 -36.06
C PHE A 600 25.09 -51.01 -36.84
N GLY A 601 26.30 -50.73 -36.34
CA GLY A 601 27.54 -50.91 -37.09
C GLY A 601 27.72 -52.33 -37.64
N LYS A 602 27.46 -53.35 -36.81
CA LYS A 602 27.55 -54.76 -37.22
C LYS A 602 26.44 -55.19 -38.18
N ALA A 603 25.22 -54.69 -37.99
CA ALA A 603 24.07 -55.03 -38.83
C ALA A 603 24.18 -54.44 -40.23
N GLU A 604 24.79 -53.26 -40.32
CA GLU A 604 24.87 -52.47 -41.54
C GLU A 604 26.23 -52.60 -42.25
N GLY A 605 27.12 -53.46 -41.74
CA GLY A 605 28.40 -53.77 -42.39
C GLY A 605 29.46 -52.66 -42.28
N ILE A 606 29.36 -51.82 -41.25
CA ILE A 606 30.26 -50.67 -41.04
C ILE A 606 31.53 -51.15 -40.30
N PRO A 607 32.73 -50.83 -40.82
CA PRO A 607 33.99 -51.35 -40.27
C PRO A 607 34.36 -50.75 -38.91
N ASP A 608 34.14 -49.45 -38.71
CA ASP A 608 34.45 -48.73 -37.47
C ASP A 608 33.62 -47.44 -37.33
N GLU A 609 33.67 -46.80 -36.16
CA GLU A 609 32.96 -45.55 -35.86
C GLU A 609 33.38 -44.40 -36.78
N SER A 610 34.62 -44.40 -37.29
CA SER A 610 35.16 -43.33 -38.13
C SER A 610 34.60 -43.33 -39.56
N ASP A 611 33.94 -44.43 -39.96
CA ASP A 611 33.13 -44.49 -41.19
C ASP A 611 31.85 -43.65 -41.07
N LEU A 612 31.39 -43.34 -39.86
CA LEU A 612 30.17 -42.59 -39.63
C LEU A 612 30.44 -41.08 -39.59
N TYR A 613 29.53 -40.31 -40.15
CA TYR A 613 29.57 -38.86 -40.09
C TYR A 613 28.17 -38.27 -39.93
N ILE A 614 28.14 -36.99 -39.55
CA ILE A 614 26.91 -36.24 -39.34
C ILE A 614 26.66 -35.35 -40.55
N ASP A 615 25.42 -35.35 -41.02
CA ASP A 615 24.96 -34.47 -42.08
C ASP A 615 23.69 -33.71 -41.65
N LYS A 616 23.47 -32.53 -42.23
CA LYS A 616 22.29 -31.73 -41.90
C LYS A 616 21.08 -32.27 -42.65
N PHE A 617 20.02 -32.59 -41.90
CA PHE A 617 18.77 -33.07 -42.48
C PHE A 617 17.71 -31.97 -42.56
N ALA A 618 17.53 -31.22 -41.48
CA ALA A 618 16.65 -30.05 -41.38
C ALA A 618 17.18 -29.10 -40.28
N SER A 619 16.59 -27.92 -40.13
CA SER A 619 16.94 -27.04 -39.00
C SER A 619 16.72 -27.76 -37.66
N GLY A 620 17.76 -27.82 -36.84
CA GLY A 620 17.77 -28.50 -35.54
C GLY A 620 17.71 -30.03 -35.62
N GLN A 621 17.93 -30.61 -36.81
CA GLN A 621 17.96 -32.05 -37.04
C GLN A 621 19.12 -32.46 -37.95
N TRP A 622 19.88 -33.42 -37.46
CA TRP A 622 20.99 -34.03 -38.19
C TRP A 622 20.69 -35.50 -38.45
N ILE A 623 21.39 -36.10 -39.41
CA ILE A 623 21.28 -37.52 -39.73
C ILE A 623 22.67 -38.14 -39.73
N ILE A 624 22.77 -39.35 -39.19
CA ILE A 624 24.01 -40.13 -39.25
C ILE A 624 24.07 -40.85 -40.59
N MET A 625 25.16 -40.61 -41.29
CA MET A 625 25.49 -41.16 -42.60
C MET A 625 26.71 -42.08 -42.48
N SER A 626 26.84 -43.02 -43.41
CA SER A 626 28.01 -43.90 -43.52
C SER A 626 28.76 -43.62 -44.82
N LYS A 627 30.09 -43.50 -44.73
CA LYS A 627 30.97 -43.36 -45.90
C LYS A 627 30.92 -44.63 -46.76
N THR A 628 30.97 -45.81 -46.14
CA THR A 628 30.91 -47.11 -46.83
C THR A 628 29.61 -47.30 -47.60
N LYS A 629 28.47 -46.82 -47.06
CA LYS A 629 27.17 -46.95 -47.71
C LYS A 629 26.80 -45.83 -48.67
N ALA A 630 27.47 -44.69 -48.57
CA ALA A 630 27.07 -43.44 -49.23
C ALA A 630 25.59 -43.09 -48.96
N GLY A 631 25.12 -43.27 -47.72
CA GLY A 631 23.71 -43.10 -47.35
C GLY A 631 23.46 -43.14 -45.84
N PRO A 632 22.22 -42.85 -45.40
CA PRO A 632 21.85 -42.86 -44.00
C PRO A 632 21.89 -44.28 -43.43
N LEU A 633 22.32 -44.37 -42.17
CA LEU A 633 22.48 -45.62 -41.45
C LEU A 633 21.14 -46.37 -41.29
N ASN A 634 20.05 -45.66 -40.95
CA ASN A 634 18.65 -46.12 -40.94
C ASN A 634 17.70 -44.90 -40.74
N PHE A 635 16.38 -45.01 -40.95
CA PHE A 635 15.43 -43.89 -40.69
C PHE A 635 15.43 -43.38 -39.23
N GLY A 636 15.89 -44.20 -38.29
CA GLY A 636 16.08 -43.84 -36.88
C GLY A 636 17.43 -43.18 -36.55
N SER A 637 18.31 -42.93 -37.53
CA SER A 637 19.62 -42.30 -37.31
C SER A 637 19.55 -40.76 -37.27
N ARG A 638 18.37 -40.20 -37.02
CA ARG A 638 18.18 -38.77 -36.86
C ARG A 638 18.55 -38.36 -35.45
N ILE A 639 19.33 -37.29 -35.34
CA ILE A 639 19.72 -36.66 -34.09
C ILE A 639 19.03 -35.31 -34.05
N GLY A 640 18.13 -35.12 -33.09
CA GLY A 640 17.57 -33.81 -32.77
C GLY A 640 18.30 -33.14 -31.61
N LEU A 641 17.95 -31.87 -31.36
CA LEU A 641 18.40 -31.13 -30.17
C LEU A 641 18.06 -31.85 -28.86
N ASN A 642 16.91 -32.53 -28.79
CA ASN A 642 16.53 -33.34 -27.64
C ASN A 642 17.49 -34.52 -27.39
N ASP A 643 17.99 -35.16 -28.44
CA ASP A 643 18.92 -36.28 -28.32
C ASP A 643 20.28 -35.79 -27.82
N LEU A 644 20.78 -34.67 -28.35
CA LEU A 644 22.01 -34.02 -27.87
C LEU A 644 21.88 -33.58 -26.40
N ALA A 645 20.74 -33.03 -26.01
CA ALA A 645 20.46 -32.65 -24.63
C ALA A 645 20.46 -33.88 -23.69
N GLN A 646 19.89 -35.00 -24.13
CA GLN A 646 19.95 -36.26 -23.37
C GLN A 646 21.41 -36.75 -23.19
N LYS A 647 22.22 -36.67 -24.24
CA LYS A 647 23.66 -37.03 -24.17
C LYS A 647 24.41 -36.13 -23.20
N ARG A 648 24.12 -34.83 -23.18
CA ARG A 648 24.69 -33.91 -22.19
C ARG A 648 24.27 -34.27 -20.77
N SER A 649 22.99 -34.51 -20.53
CA SER A 649 22.51 -34.89 -19.19
C SER A 649 23.09 -36.24 -18.73
N GLN A 650 23.43 -37.15 -19.65
CA GLN A 650 24.19 -38.37 -19.31
C GLN A 650 25.63 -38.02 -18.90
N MET A 651 26.31 -37.19 -19.68
CA MET A 651 27.67 -36.72 -19.39
C MET A 651 27.76 -35.97 -18.05
N GLU A 652 26.84 -35.06 -17.77
CA GLU A 652 26.80 -34.34 -16.49
C GLU A 652 26.56 -35.27 -15.30
N ARG A 653 25.71 -36.29 -15.45
CA ARG A 653 25.49 -37.30 -14.41
C ARG A 653 26.75 -38.10 -14.13
N GLU A 654 27.47 -38.50 -15.18
CA GLU A 654 28.77 -39.17 -15.06
C GLU A 654 29.79 -38.28 -14.33
N GLN A 655 29.92 -37.01 -14.72
CA GLN A 655 30.84 -36.07 -14.08
C GLN A 655 30.48 -35.80 -12.61
N ARG A 656 29.19 -35.61 -12.30
CA ARG A 656 28.73 -35.42 -10.91
C ARG A 656 29.02 -36.66 -10.06
N ALA A 657 28.74 -37.85 -10.58
CA ALA A 657 29.05 -39.10 -9.90
C ALA A 657 30.57 -39.23 -9.62
N GLN A 658 31.42 -38.84 -10.58
CA GLN A 658 32.87 -38.82 -10.39
C GLN A 658 33.30 -37.80 -9.32
N HIS A 659 32.74 -36.59 -9.32
CA HIS A 659 33.03 -35.58 -8.29
C HIS A 659 32.56 -35.98 -6.89
N GLU A 660 31.38 -36.62 -6.78
CA GLU A 660 30.88 -37.15 -5.52
C GLU A 660 31.73 -38.32 -5.01
N ALA A 661 32.19 -39.19 -5.91
CA ALA A 661 33.14 -40.25 -5.58
C ALA A 661 34.47 -39.66 -5.05
N MET A 662 35.00 -38.60 -5.68
CA MET A 662 36.19 -37.90 -5.19
C MET A 662 35.98 -37.24 -3.82
N ARG A 663 34.85 -36.53 -3.62
CA ARG A 663 34.53 -35.87 -2.34
C ARG A 663 34.32 -36.87 -1.21
N SER A 664 33.64 -37.97 -1.46
CA SER A 664 33.42 -39.03 -0.47
C SER A 664 34.74 -39.70 -0.09
N ALA A 665 35.63 -39.95 -1.06
CA ALA A 665 36.98 -40.46 -0.79
C ALA A 665 37.80 -39.47 0.07
N ASP A 666 37.75 -38.17 -0.21
CA ASP A 666 38.44 -37.15 0.59
C ASP A 666 37.86 -36.99 1.99
N ALA A 667 36.53 -37.04 2.14
CA ALA A 667 35.87 -37.01 3.43
C ALA A 667 36.24 -38.24 4.29
N ALA A 668 36.31 -39.43 3.68
CA ALA A 668 36.75 -40.65 4.34
C ALA A 668 38.21 -40.53 4.81
N LYS A 669 39.11 -40.02 3.96
CA LYS A 669 40.51 -39.75 4.33
C LYS A 669 40.63 -38.78 5.51
N ARG A 670 39.85 -37.69 5.52
CA ARG A 670 39.85 -36.70 6.61
C ARG A 670 39.31 -37.28 7.92
N ARG A 671 38.25 -38.10 7.87
CA ARG A 671 37.73 -38.80 9.05
C ARG A 671 38.77 -39.76 9.63
N ALA A 672 39.36 -40.60 8.79
CA ALA A 672 40.42 -41.53 9.22
C ALA A 672 41.61 -40.80 9.87
N ALA A 673 42.03 -39.66 9.31
CA ALA A 673 43.09 -38.84 9.88
C ALA A 673 42.70 -38.23 11.25
N ARG A 674 41.45 -37.78 11.42
CA ARG A 674 40.95 -37.29 12.71
C ARG A 674 40.86 -38.40 13.75
N ASP A 675 40.35 -39.57 13.38
CA ASP A 675 40.24 -40.71 14.29
C ASP A 675 41.62 -41.19 14.75
N ALA A 676 42.62 -41.18 13.85
CA ALA A 676 44.00 -41.48 14.20
C ALA A 676 44.59 -40.43 15.18
N LEU A 677 44.33 -39.15 14.94
CA LEU A 677 44.78 -38.07 15.82
C LEU A 677 44.13 -38.15 17.21
N GLN A 678 42.84 -38.45 17.28
CA GLN A 678 42.13 -38.60 18.55
C GLN A 678 42.69 -39.78 19.36
N LYS A 679 42.96 -40.91 18.71
CA LYS A 679 43.61 -42.06 19.35
C LYS A 679 45.01 -41.73 19.90
N ASP A 680 45.81 -40.93 19.18
CA ASP A 680 47.12 -40.48 19.65
C ASP A 680 46.98 -39.58 20.90
N LEU A 681 46.03 -38.64 20.88
CA LEU A 681 45.74 -37.77 22.04
C LEU A 681 45.26 -38.55 23.26
N ASP A 682 44.36 -39.52 23.07
CA ASP A 682 43.85 -40.34 24.17
C ASP A 682 44.96 -41.20 24.78
N ALA A 683 45.85 -41.76 23.95
CA ALA A 683 47.02 -42.52 24.42
C ALA A 683 48.00 -41.62 25.20
N GLU A 684 48.26 -40.41 24.73
CA GLU A 684 49.12 -39.46 25.44
C GLU A 684 48.50 -38.98 26.75
N ARG A 685 47.19 -38.73 26.78
CA ARG A 685 46.46 -38.39 28.01
C ARG A 685 46.60 -39.49 29.06
N GLN A 686 46.38 -40.75 28.68
CA GLN A 686 46.54 -41.89 29.60
C GLN A 686 47.99 -41.99 30.12
N ASN A 687 48.98 -41.72 29.28
CA ASN A 687 50.38 -41.71 29.69
C ASN A 687 50.67 -40.58 30.70
N VAL A 688 50.13 -39.37 30.48
CA VAL A 688 50.22 -38.26 31.43
C VAL A 688 49.59 -38.63 32.77
N GLU A 689 48.36 -39.14 32.77
CA GLU A 689 47.63 -39.53 33.98
C GLU A 689 48.37 -40.63 34.76
N ALA A 690 48.96 -41.61 34.07
CA ALA A 690 49.79 -42.65 34.69
C ALA A 690 51.03 -42.08 35.39
N TRP A 691 51.69 -41.09 34.79
CA TRP A 691 52.85 -40.42 35.38
C TRP A 691 52.48 -39.49 36.54
N GLU A 692 51.38 -38.77 36.45
CA GLU A 692 50.83 -37.95 37.53
C GLU A 692 50.48 -38.83 38.76
N SER A 693 49.84 -39.97 38.54
CA SER A 693 49.53 -40.95 39.60
C SER A 693 50.80 -41.51 40.27
N ARG A 694 51.82 -41.87 39.47
CA ARG A 694 53.12 -42.35 39.98
C ARG A 694 53.90 -41.27 40.74
N ALA A 695 53.80 -40.02 40.30
CA ALA A 695 54.42 -38.88 40.97
C ALA A 695 53.77 -38.62 42.33
N ALA A 696 52.43 -38.61 42.38
CA ALA A 696 51.65 -38.42 43.61
C ALA A 696 51.95 -39.49 44.67
N LYS A 697 52.11 -40.76 44.27
CA LYS A 697 52.38 -41.87 45.20
C LYS A 697 53.80 -41.91 45.77
N SER A 698 54.80 -41.34 45.08
CA SER A 698 56.21 -41.54 45.45
C SER A 698 56.87 -40.35 46.16
N GLY A 699 56.28 -39.16 46.11
CA GLY A 699 56.89 -37.92 46.62
C GLY A 699 58.20 -37.51 45.92
N SER A 700 58.65 -38.22 44.88
CA SER A 700 59.92 -37.96 44.19
C SER A 700 59.82 -36.74 43.27
N GLY A 701 60.64 -35.71 43.52
CA GLY A 701 60.73 -34.52 42.68
C GLY A 701 61.09 -34.82 41.21
N TYR A 702 61.84 -35.89 40.94
CA TYR A 702 62.15 -36.36 39.59
C TYR A 702 60.89 -36.79 38.83
N ARG A 703 60.02 -37.58 39.47
CA ARG A 703 58.77 -38.06 38.85
C ARG A 703 57.75 -36.94 38.67
N GLN A 704 57.68 -35.99 39.62
CA GLN A 704 56.89 -34.77 39.47
C GLN A 704 57.38 -33.93 38.27
N GLY A 705 58.70 -33.80 38.08
CA GLY A 705 59.29 -33.10 36.94
C GLY A 705 59.01 -33.78 35.59
N ILE A 706 58.89 -35.12 35.54
CA ILE A 706 58.48 -35.84 34.32
C ILE A 706 56.99 -35.63 34.04
N ALA A 707 56.13 -35.81 35.04
CA ALA A 707 54.68 -35.64 34.88
C ALA A 707 54.34 -34.22 34.39
N LYS A 708 54.95 -33.18 34.98
CA LYS A 708 54.76 -31.79 34.56
C LYS A 708 55.20 -31.53 33.12
N ARG A 709 56.30 -32.14 32.66
CA ARG A 709 56.77 -32.02 31.27
C ARG A 709 55.83 -32.71 30.28
N LEU A 710 55.35 -33.92 30.63
CA LEU A 710 54.41 -34.67 29.79
C LEU A 710 53.07 -33.94 29.70
N ARG A 711 52.56 -33.42 30.82
CA ARG A 711 51.33 -32.61 30.87
C ARG A 711 51.42 -31.38 29.98
N LYS A 712 52.51 -30.62 30.10
CA LYS A 712 52.76 -29.45 29.26
C LYS A 712 52.81 -29.83 27.78
N ARG A 713 53.51 -30.91 27.42
CA ARG A 713 53.59 -31.39 26.03
C ARG A 713 52.22 -31.79 25.47
N TYR A 714 51.40 -32.47 26.27
CA TYR A 714 50.03 -32.82 25.89
C TYR A 714 49.17 -31.58 25.69
N GLU A 715 49.21 -30.61 26.62
CA GLU A 715 48.49 -29.34 26.50
C GLU A 715 48.95 -28.53 25.29
N ASP A 716 50.27 -28.48 25.01
CA ASP A 716 50.81 -27.82 23.82
C ASP A 716 50.33 -28.50 22.53
N LYS A 717 50.22 -29.85 22.51
CA LYS A 717 49.67 -30.60 21.37
C LYS A 717 48.18 -30.37 21.15
N VAL A 718 47.37 -30.42 22.21
CA VAL A 718 45.93 -30.13 22.15
C VAL A 718 45.72 -28.71 21.64
N ARG A 719 46.46 -27.74 22.17
CA ARG A 719 46.38 -26.34 21.76
C ARG A 719 46.83 -26.14 20.32
N ALA A 720 47.89 -26.82 19.88
CA ALA A 720 48.32 -26.80 18.48
C ALA A 720 47.23 -27.32 17.54
N ILE A 721 46.47 -28.35 17.93
CA ILE A 721 45.35 -28.92 17.16
C ILE A 721 44.14 -27.98 17.15
N GLU A 722 43.80 -27.36 18.29
CA GLU A 722 42.73 -26.36 18.41
C GLU A 722 43.03 -25.06 17.65
N ASP A 723 44.31 -24.75 17.44
CA ASP A 723 44.75 -23.61 16.65
C ASP A 723 44.85 -23.92 15.15
N VAL A 724 44.81 -25.19 14.70
CA VAL A 724 44.79 -25.54 13.26
C VAL A 724 43.62 -24.89 12.52
N PRO A 725 42.36 -24.94 13.00
CA PRO A 725 41.25 -24.23 12.36
C PRO A 725 41.49 -22.71 12.24
N LYS A 726 42.12 -22.09 13.24
CA LYS A 726 42.45 -20.66 13.23
C LYS A 726 43.59 -20.36 12.25
N GLN A 727 44.58 -21.23 12.16
CA GLN A 727 45.68 -21.12 11.20
C GLN A 727 45.22 -21.35 9.77
N ASP A 728 44.31 -22.30 9.53
CA ASP A 728 43.68 -22.54 8.23
C ASP A 728 42.77 -21.38 7.82
N ALA A 729 41.98 -20.83 8.75
CA ALA A 729 41.20 -19.62 8.51
C ALA A 729 42.12 -18.42 8.18
N LYS A 730 43.23 -18.27 8.90
CA LYS A 730 44.24 -17.23 8.64
C LYS A 730 44.99 -17.44 7.34
N ARG A 731 45.29 -18.69 6.95
CA ARG A 731 45.88 -19.04 5.64
C ARG A 731 44.92 -18.73 4.51
N LYS A 732 43.64 -19.13 4.62
CA LYS A 732 42.60 -18.78 3.64
C LYS A 732 42.43 -17.26 3.51
N ALA A 733 42.38 -16.54 4.63
CA ALA A 733 42.29 -15.09 4.65
C ALA A 733 43.52 -14.43 4.00
N ARG A 734 44.73 -14.92 4.30
CA ARG A 734 45.97 -14.41 3.70
C ARG A 734 46.09 -14.76 2.22
N GLN A 735 45.58 -15.91 1.80
CA GLN A 735 45.56 -16.32 0.41
C GLN A 735 44.59 -15.44 -0.39
N ALA A 736 43.42 -15.15 0.18
CA ALA A 736 42.49 -14.15 -0.37
C ALA A 736 43.12 -12.74 -0.42
N GLU A 737 43.87 -12.32 0.60
CA GLU A 737 44.60 -11.05 0.62
C GLU A 737 45.73 -11.01 -0.43
N ILE A 738 46.45 -12.11 -0.64
CA ILE A 738 47.47 -12.23 -1.70
C ILE A 738 46.82 -12.18 -3.07
N GLU A 739 45.71 -12.88 -3.29
CA GLU A 739 44.94 -12.80 -4.54
C GLU A 739 44.46 -11.37 -4.79
N GLN A 740 43.96 -10.70 -3.75
CA GLN A 740 43.56 -9.30 -3.80
C GLN A 740 44.74 -8.36 -4.13
N ARG A 741 45.87 -8.49 -3.44
CA ARG A 741 47.08 -7.71 -3.73
C ARG A 741 47.67 -8.03 -5.10
N THR A 742 47.55 -9.25 -5.58
CA THR A 742 48.01 -9.63 -6.93
C THR A 742 47.14 -8.94 -7.98
N ARG A 743 45.81 -8.85 -7.75
CA ARG A 743 44.91 -8.02 -8.57
C ARG A 743 45.27 -6.54 -8.49
N GLU A 744 45.55 -6.01 -7.30
CA GLU A 744 45.96 -4.60 -7.11
C GLU A 744 47.32 -4.29 -7.77
N ILE A 745 48.30 -5.20 -7.73
CA ILE A 745 49.58 -5.05 -8.42
C ILE A 745 49.42 -5.13 -9.94
N GLN A 746 48.54 -6.02 -10.44
CA GLN A 746 48.19 -6.05 -11.87
C GLN A 746 47.50 -4.73 -12.31
N GLN A 747 46.63 -4.17 -11.47
CA GLN A 747 46.02 -2.86 -11.70
C GLN A 747 47.04 -1.70 -11.60
N GLY A 748 47.96 -1.74 -10.64
CA GLY A 748 48.99 -0.73 -10.40
C GLY A 748 50.09 -0.72 -11.46
N LYS A 749 50.53 -1.89 -11.95
CA LYS A 749 51.46 -1.98 -13.10
C LYS A 749 50.84 -1.40 -14.37
N ARG A 750 49.52 -1.54 -14.56
CA ARG A 750 48.77 -0.90 -15.65
C ARG A 750 48.77 0.62 -15.52
N LYS A 751 48.64 1.14 -14.29
CA LYS A 751 48.69 2.58 -14.00
C LYS A 751 50.09 3.18 -14.20
N GLY A 752 51.15 2.47 -13.80
CA GLY A 752 52.54 2.87 -14.08
C GLY A 752 52.90 2.84 -15.57
N PHE A 753 52.32 1.92 -16.34
CA PHE A 753 52.44 1.90 -17.81
C PHE A 753 51.77 3.13 -18.44
N LEU A 754 50.58 3.53 -17.96
CA LEU A 754 49.84 4.71 -18.42
C LEU A 754 50.51 6.05 -18.02
N GLU A 755 51.18 6.10 -16.87
CA GLU A 755 51.98 7.28 -16.45
C GLU A 755 53.31 7.39 -17.22
N GLN A 756 53.95 6.27 -17.59
CA GLN A 756 55.11 6.27 -18.50
C GLN A 756 54.75 6.65 -19.95
N GLU A 757 53.51 6.39 -20.39
CA GLU A 757 52.99 6.87 -21.68
C GLU A 757 52.42 8.30 -21.64
N GLY A 758 52.60 9.04 -20.55
CA GLY A 758 52.31 10.48 -20.49
C GLY A 758 50.83 10.87 -20.43
N ILE A 759 49.95 9.97 -19.97
CA ILE A 759 48.52 10.28 -19.84
C ILE A 759 48.25 10.88 -18.44
N ILE A 760 48.27 12.22 -18.35
CA ILE A 760 47.92 12.96 -17.12
C ILE A 760 46.40 13.06 -17.00
N LEU A 761 45.81 12.46 -15.96
CA LEU A 761 44.39 12.66 -15.61
C LEU A 761 44.24 13.85 -14.64
N PRO A 762 43.26 14.76 -14.86
CA PRO A 762 43.06 15.95 -14.02
C PRO A 762 42.36 15.63 -12.68
N PRO A 763 42.54 16.47 -11.64
CA PRO A 763 41.99 16.22 -10.31
C PRO A 763 40.49 16.50 -10.24
N LEU A 764 39.75 15.57 -9.63
CA LEU A 764 38.32 15.68 -9.35
C LEU A 764 38.06 16.67 -8.21
N ALA A 765 37.13 17.61 -8.45
CA ALA A 765 36.66 18.62 -7.50
C ALA A 765 35.82 18.03 -6.33
N PRO A 766 35.73 18.71 -5.18
CA PRO A 766 35.06 18.20 -3.99
C PRO A 766 33.53 18.36 -4.06
N LYS A 767 32.82 17.38 -3.47
CA LYS A 767 31.37 17.33 -3.31
C LYS A 767 30.88 18.38 -2.32
N TYR A 768 29.74 19.01 -2.62
CA TYR A 768 28.92 19.76 -1.65
C TYR A 768 27.80 18.85 -1.10
N ASP A 769 27.39 19.14 0.14
CA ASP A 769 26.45 18.44 1.03
C ASP A 769 25.12 17.98 0.39
#